data_AF-A0AAN7N3J6-F1
#
_entry.id   AF-A0AAN7N3J6-F1
#
_cell.length_a   1.000
_cell.length_b   1.000
_cell.length_c   1.000
_cell.angle_alpha   90.00
_cell.angle_beta   90.00
_cell.angle_gamma   90.00
#
_symmetry.space_group_name_H-M   'P 1'
#
loop_
_entity.id
_entity.type
_entity.pdbx_description
1 polymer ?
#
loop_
_entity_poly.entity_id
_entity_poly.type
_entity_poly.pdbx_seq_one_letter_code
_entity_poly.pdbx_strand_id
1 'polypeptide(L)'
;MVGGCLGQSDHEMIEFLSLGEVTSGVSRTATLDFRRADFGLFRRLVDRVPWEAALKGHGVQEGWTFFKEEVLKAQERAVPRGRKTSRRGRRPAWLNRELWLELRKKRRVYDLWKKGQASQEDYKGVARLCREKIRRAKAELELSQATAIKDNKNHFFKYISSKRRAEENLQPPVDRGGDTVTKHEEKAEVLNAFFASVFNSRANCSLGTQPPESEERDRDQNGAPIIQGEMVSDLLHHLDTHKSVGPDEIPPRVQKELAEVLTKPLSIIYQESWLTGEVPVDWRLAGMTPIYKKGRKEDVGNSRPVSLTSLPGKLMEQIILSAITRHVEHNQGIKPSQHGFRKGRSCLTNLISFYDKVTRLVDEGKAVGVVYLDFSKAFDTVSHSILLEKLAAHGLDGCTLRWVKNWLDGRAQRVVVNGVYSSWRPVTSGVPRARCWAQSCLNIFVNDLDAGIECTLSKFADDTKLGANGILACIKNGVASRGRAVIVPLYSALVRPHPECCVQCWAPHSQRDIEGLERVQRRATELGKGLEHKADGERLRDLGLFSLEKRRLRGDLIALYNCLKGGGREVTSDRTRGNGLKLHQGRFRLDIRKFYFTERVIKHWNRLPREGVESPSLEVFKGRLDEVLRDMVWWWAW
;
A
#
# COMPACT_ATOMS: atom_id res chain seq x y z
N MET A 1 22.36 -41.90 10.80
CA MET A 1 23.37 -42.85 11.32
C MET A 1 24.65 -42.08 11.61
N VAL A 2 25.59 -42.61 12.40
CA VAL A 2 26.92 -41.99 12.54
C VAL A 2 27.78 -42.48 11.38
N GLY A 3 28.16 -41.58 10.48
CA GLY A 3 28.85 -41.85 9.22
C GLY A 3 30.37 -42.02 9.34
N GLY A 4 30.85 -42.52 10.49
CA GLY A 4 32.26 -42.64 10.82
C GLY A 4 32.96 -41.31 11.18
N CYS A 5 34.26 -41.39 11.46
CA CYS A 5 35.07 -40.25 11.88
C CYS A 5 35.81 -39.60 10.70
N LEU A 6 36.01 -38.27 10.77
CA LEU A 6 36.79 -37.51 9.79
C LEU A 6 38.30 -37.62 10.09
N GLY A 7 38.85 -38.81 9.88
CA GLY A 7 40.26 -39.12 10.14
C GLY A 7 40.57 -39.07 11.64
N GLN A 8 41.61 -38.32 12.02
CA GLN A 8 42.05 -38.16 13.41
C GLN A 8 41.29 -37.07 14.19
N SER A 9 40.20 -36.52 13.65
CA SER A 9 39.37 -35.55 14.37
C SER A 9 38.38 -36.25 15.32
N ASP A 10 38.35 -35.76 16.55
CA ASP A 10 37.43 -36.01 17.66
C ASP A 10 35.99 -35.50 17.40
N HIS A 11 35.55 -35.48 16.14
CA HIS A 11 34.23 -35.01 15.72
C HIS A 11 33.52 -36.09 14.91
N GLU A 12 32.48 -36.68 15.50
CA GLU A 12 31.64 -37.68 14.85
C GLU A 12 30.81 -37.08 13.69
N MET A 13 30.75 -37.78 12.56
CA MET A 13 29.92 -37.34 11.44
C MET A 13 28.47 -37.81 11.62
N ILE A 14 27.52 -36.90 11.84
CA ILE A 14 26.09 -37.25 11.90
C ILE A 14 25.49 -37.23 10.49
N GLU A 15 25.12 -38.40 9.97
CA GLU A 15 24.56 -38.57 8.62
C GLU A 15 23.03 -38.69 8.67
N PHE A 16 22.35 -37.73 8.03
CA PHE A 16 20.88 -37.61 8.02
C PHE A 16 20.28 -38.08 6.69
N LEU A 17 19.61 -39.24 6.69
CA LEU A 17 18.82 -39.72 5.56
C LEU A 17 17.48 -38.99 5.48
N SER A 18 17.42 -37.92 4.69
CA SER A 18 16.20 -37.16 4.44
C SER A 18 15.31 -37.86 3.41
N LEU A 19 14.47 -38.80 3.86
CA LEU A 19 13.38 -39.39 3.06
C LEU A 19 12.23 -38.39 2.86
N GLY A 20 12.46 -37.40 2.01
CA GLY A 20 11.43 -36.49 1.54
C GLY A 20 10.85 -36.95 0.20
N GLU A 21 9.57 -37.31 0.15
CA GLU A 21 8.85 -37.40 -1.11
C GLU A 21 8.82 -36.03 -1.79
N VAL A 22 9.69 -35.82 -2.77
CA VAL A 22 9.63 -34.65 -3.64
C VAL A 22 8.47 -34.84 -4.62
N THR A 23 7.26 -34.60 -4.13
CA THR A 23 6.03 -34.43 -4.91
C THR A 23 6.15 -33.18 -5.79
N SER A 24 6.99 -33.30 -6.83
CA SER A 24 7.20 -32.30 -7.85
C SER A 24 5.96 -32.22 -8.74
N GLY A 25 4.91 -31.60 -8.20
CA GLY A 25 3.62 -31.38 -8.83
C GLY A 25 3.74 -30.53 -10.10
N VAL A 26 4.15 -31.16 -11.19
CA VAL A 26 4.10 -30.60 -12.54
C VAL A 26 2.62 -30.48 -12.90
N SER A 27 2.02 -29.35 -12.53
CA SER A 27 0.64 -29.01 -12.86
C SER A 27 0.45 -29.10 -14.38
N ARG A 28 -0.15 -30.21 -14.84
CA ARG A 28 -0.41 -30.50 -16.27
C ARG A 28 -1.55 -29.64 -16.84
N THR A 29 -2.20 -28.83 -15.99
CA THR A 29 -3.32 -27.94 -16.29
C THR A 29 -3.02 -27.04 -17.49
N ALA A 30 -3.75 -27.25 -18.58
CA ALA A 30 -3.79 -26.30 -19.68
C ALA A 30 -4.57 -25.05 -19.24
N THR A 31 -4.10 -23.86 -19.64
CA THR A 31 -4.73 -22.58 -19.30
C THR A 31 -4.75 -21.67 -20.51
N LEU A 32 -5.80 -20.85 -20.65
CA LEU A 32 -5.93 -19.86 -21.72
C LEU A 32 -4.67 -18.97 -21.84
N ASP A 33 -4.08 -18.90 -23.04
CA ASP A 33 -2.91 -18.08 -23.33
C ASP A 33 -3.31 -16.77 -24.02
N PHE A 34 -3.68 -15.80 -23.19
CA PHE A 34 -4.04 -14.44 -23.63
C PHE A 34 -2.91 -13.70 -24.38
N ARG A 35 -1.69 -14.23 -24.47
CA ARG A 35 -0.63 -13.69 -25.36
C ARG A 35 -0.84 -14.05 -26.83
N ARG A 36 -1.65 -15.06 -27.11
CA ARG A 36 -1.96 -15.60 -28.45
C ARG A 36 -3.45 -15.48 -28.81
N ALA A 37 -4.18 -14.63 -28.10
CA ALA A 37 -5.59 -14.36 -28.33
C ALA A 37 -5.82 -13.49 -29.57
N ASP A 38 -6.83 -13.83 -30.38
CA ASP A 38 -7.33 -12.96 -31.44
C ASP A 38 -8.41 -12.02 -30.88
N PHE A 39 -8.00 -10.86 -30.38
CA PHE A 39 -8.91 -9.83 -29.90
C PHE A 39 -9.77 -9.21 -31.02
N GLY A 40 -9.37 -9.32 -32.29
CA GLY A 40 -10.17 -8.88 -33.43
C GLY A 40 -11.36 -9.80 -33.69
N LEU A 41 -11.16 -11.11 -33.61
CA LEU A 41 -12.25 -12.09 -33.59
C LEU A 41 -13.11 -11.92 -32.33
N PHE A 42 -12.50 -11.73 -31.16
CA PHE A 42 -13.23 -11.58 -29.90
C PHE A 42 -14.20 -10.39 -29.95
N ARG A 43 -13.74 -9.19 -30.35
CA ARG A 43 -14.62 -8.02 -30.55
C ARG A 43 -15.78 -8.34 -31.48
N ARG A 44 -15.49 -8.87 -32.69
CA ARG A 44 -16.53 -9.23 -33.69
C ARG A 44 -17.53 -10.30 -33.23
N LEU A 45 -17.21 -11.12 -32.22
CA LEU A 45 -18.17 -12.08 -31.65
C LEU A 45 -19.09 -11.41 -30.62
N VAL A 46 -18.57 -10.52 -29.78
CA VAL A 46 -19.31 -9.79 -28.75
C VAL A 46 -20.17 -8.66 -29.34
N ASP A 47 -19.68 -8.00 -30.38
CA ASP A 47 -20.35 -6.91 -31.11
C ASP A 47 -21.59 -7.36 -31.90
N ARG A 48 -21.66 -8.65 -32.28
CA ARG A 48 -22.79 -9.24 -33.00
C ARG A 48 -24.03 -9.51 -32.14
N VAL A 49 -23.91 -9.42 -30.82
CA VAL A 49 -25.03 -9.65 -29.91
C VAL A 49 -25.88 -8.36 -29.86
N PRO A 50 -27.19 -8.41 -30.13
CA PRO A 50 -28.05 -7.21 -30.15
C PRO A 50 -28.40 -6.78 -28.71
N TRP A 51 -27.40 -6.25 -27.99
CA TRP A 51 -27.45 -6.03 -26.53
C TRP A 51 -28.67 -5.27 -26.02
N GLU A 52 -29.17 -4.25 -26.75
CA GLU A 52 -30.38 -3.53 -26.33
C GLU A 52 -31.62 -4.42 -26.36
N ALA A 53 -31.80 -5.23 -27.41
CA ALA A 53 -32.94 -6.15 -27.51
C ALA A 53 -32.78 -7.37 -26.59
N ALA A 54 -31.55 -7.86 -26.43
CA ALA A 54 -31.23 -9.07 -25.66
C ALA A 54 -31.19 -8.84 -24.13
N LEU A 55 -31.11 -7.59 -23.66
CA LEU A 55 -31.18 -7.24 -22.23
C LEU A 55 -32.54 -6.62 -21.83
N LYS A 56 -33.38 -6.22 -22.79
CA LYS A 56 -34.67 -5.56 -22.52
C LYS A 56 -35.67 -6.53 -21.88
N GLY A 57 -36.12 -6.19 -20.67
CA GLY A 57 -37.13 -6.95 -19.93
C GLY A 57 -36.57 -8.11 -19.09
N HIS A 58 -35.26 -8.33 -19.10
CA HIS A 58 -34.59 -9.28 -18.20
C HIS A 58 -34.28 -8.65 -16.84
N GLY A 59 -34.31 -9.46 -15.78
CA GLY A 59 -33.78 -9.07 -14.47
C GLY A 59 -32.27 -8.82 -14.51
N VAL A 60 -31.71 -8.08 -13.55
CA VAL A 60 -30.30 -7.67 -13.58
C VAL A 60 -29.37 -8.87 -13.46
N GLN A 61 -29.73 -9.88 -12.64
CA GLN A 61 -29.03 -11.16 -12.57
C GLN A 61 -29.13 -11.96 -13.87
N GLU A 62 -30.27 -11.93 -14.57
CA GLU A 62 -30.45 -12.65 -15.85
C GLU A 62 -29.60 -12.01 -16.95
N GLY A 63 -29.71 -10.69 -17.12
CA GLY A 63 -28.92 -9.92 -18.08
C GLY A 63 -27.41 -10.02 -17.81
N TRP A 64 -27.00 -10.05 -16.54
CA TRP A 64 -25.61 -10.34 -16.17
C TRP A 64 -25.18 -11.77 -16.55
N THR A 65 -26.01 -12.79 -16.28
CA THR A 65 -25.70 -14.18 -16.65
C THR A 65 -25.55 -14.31 -18.16
N PHE A 66 -26.48 -13.76 -18.94
CA PHE A 66 -26.43 -13.76 -20.40
C PHE A 66 -25.17 -13.05 -20.93
N PHE A 67 -24.87 -11.86 -20.43
CA PHE A 67 -23.65 -11.12 -20.76
C PHE A 67 -22.38 -11.92 -20.44
N LYS A 68 -22.29 -12.51 -19.25
CA LYS A 68 -21.15 -13.33 -18.82
C LYS A 68 -20.98 -14.54 -19.73
N GLU A 69 -22.08 -15.23 -20.05
CA GLU A 69 -22.05 -16.38 -20.94
C GLU A 69 -21.53 -16.04 -22.34
N GLU A 70 -22.07 -15.01 -23.01
CA GLU A 70 -21.63 -14.66 -24.38
C GLU A 70 -20.18 -14.18 -24.42
N VAL A 71 -19.72 -13.44 -23.40
CA VAL A 71 -18.30 -13.05 -23.28
C VAL A 71 -17.40 -14.28 -23.06
N LEU A 72 -17.83 -15.28 -22.29
CA LEU A 72 -17.06 -16.52 -22.07
C LEU A 72 -17.09 -17.45 -23.30
N LYS A 73 -18.23 -17.60 -23.97
CA LYS A 73 -18.38 -18.33 -25.25
C LYS A 73 -17.47 -17.72 -26.34
N ALA A 74 -17.39 -16.39 -26.41
CA ALA A 74 -16.46 -15.69 -27.30
C ALA A 74 -14.98 -15.85 -26.85
N GLN A 75 -14.70 -15.84 -25.55
CA GLN A 75 -13.35 -16.07 -25.00
C GLN A 75 -12.79 -17.45 -25.39
N GLU A 76 -13.58 -18.52 -25.24
CA GLU A 76 -13.14 -19.89 -25.57
C GLU A 76 -12.81 -20.05 -27.06
N ARG A 77 -13.51 -19.32 -27.93
CA ARG A 77 -13.29 -19.33 -29.40
C ARG A 77 -12.11 -18.45 -29.82
N ALA A 78 -11.84 -17.37 -29.11
CA ALA A 78 -10.80 -16.39 -29.47
C ALA A 78 -9.44 -16.59 -28.77
N VAL A 79 -9.37 -17.39 -27.69
CA VAL A 79 -8.16 -17.54 -26.86
C VAL A 79 -7.69 -19.00 -26.82
N PRO A 80 -6.52 -19.34 -27.41
CA PRO A 80 -6.03 -20.71 -27.42
C PRO A 80 -5.57 -21.18 -26.03
N ARG A 81 -5.83 -22.45 -25.69
CA ARG A 81 -5.36 -23.08 -24.44
C ARG A 81 -3.87 -23.49 -24.57
N GLY A 82 -3.02 -22.99 -23.68
CA GLY A 82 -1.59 -23.27 -23.61
C GLY A 82 -1.19 -24.14 -22.41
N ARG A 83 -0.15 -24.98 -22.55
CA ARG A 83 0.41 -25.75 -21.43
C ARG A 83 1.38 -24.88 -20.62
N LYS A 84 1.18 -24.80 -19.29
CA LYS A 84 2.18 -24.21 -18.39
C LYS A 84 3.41 -25.13 -18.33
N THR A 85 4.48 -24.76 -19.04
CA THR A 85 5.79 -25.36 -18.77
C THR A 85 6.18 -25.04 -17.32
N SER A 86 6.62 -26.05 -16.57
CA SER A 86 7.06 -25.84 -15.19
C SER A 86 8.21 -24.83 -15.17
N ARG A 87 8.30 -24.05 -14.07
CA ARG A 87 9.29 -22.97 -13.96
C ARG A 87 10.71 -23.56 -14.00
N ARG A 88 11.33 -23.64 -15.19
CA ARG A 88 12.80 -23.66 -15.33
C ARG A 88 13.31 -22.50 -14.48
N GLY A 89 14.03 -22.82 -13.39
CA GLY A 89 14.32 -21.87 -12.32
C GLY A 89 14.83 -20.54 -12.90
N ARG A 90 14.10 -19.45 -12.64
CA ARG A 90 14.43 -18.14 -13.23
C ARG A 90 15.88 -17.83 -12.93
N ARG A 91 16.70 -17.66 -13.98
CA ARG A 91 18.11 -17.27 -13.83
C ARG A 91 18.17 -16.03 -12.93
N PRO A 92 19.04 -15.99 -11.90
CA PRO A 92 19.16 -14.82 -11.05
C PRO A 92 19.42 -13.57 -11.89
N ALA A 93 18.84 -12.43 -11.53
CA ALA A 93 18.90 -11.21 -12.36
C ALA A 93 20.33 -10.68 -12.63
N TRP A 94 21.31 -11.05 -11.81
CA TRP A 94 22.74 -10.74 -11.98
C TRP A 94 23.48 -11.74 -12.90
N LEU A 95 22.83 -12.82 -13.36
CA LEU A 95 23.46 -13.89 -14.12
C LEU A 95 23.27 -13.68 -15.64
N ASN A 96 24.12 -12.83 -16.21
CA ASN A 96 24.20 -12.61 -17.65
C ASN A 96 24.74 -13.84 -18.42
N ARG A 97 24.73 -13.79 -19.77
CA ARG A 97 25.15 -14.92 -20.63
C ARG A 97 26.63 -15.26 -20.46
N GLU A 98 27.50 -14.26 -20.35
CA GLU A 98 28.96 -14.42 -20.21
C GLU A 98 29.32 -15.11 -18.88
N LEU A 99 28.81 -14.58 -17.76
CA LEU A 99 29.05 -15.12 -16.41
C LEU A 99 28.53 -16.55 -16.26
N TRP A 100 27.47 -16.92 -16.98
CA TRP A 100 26.98 -18.30 -17.03
C TRP A 100 27.92 -19.25 -17.80
N LEU A 101 28.62 -18.77 -18.82
CA LEU A 101 29.67 -19.54 -19.51
C LEU A 101 30.92 -19.69 -18.63
N GLU A 102 31.31 -18.65 -17.91
CA GLU A 102 32.42 -18.71 -16.95
C GLU A 102 32.12 -19.66 -15.78
N LEU A 103 30.89 -19.70 -15.28
CA LEU A 103 30.48 -20.69 -14.27
C LEU A 103 30.48 -22.13 -14.81
N ARG A 104 30.24 -22.33 -16.11
CA ARG A 104 30.46 -23.63 -16.79
C ARG A 104 31.95 -23.95 -16.92
N LYS A 105 32.81 -22.98 -17.24
CA LYS A 105 34.28 -23.13 -17.26
C LYS A 105 34.80 -23.54 -15.88
N LYS A 106 34.35 -22.87 -14.81
CA LYS A 106 34.66 -23.25 -13.42
C LYS A 106 34.26 -24.69 -13.10
N ARG A 107 33.07 -25.13 -13.51
CA ARG A 107 32.64 -26.52 -13.27
C ARG A 107 33.57 -27.51 -13.99
N ARG A 108 33.86 -27.31 -15.28
CA ARG A 108 34.82 -28.16 -16.02
C ARG A 108 36.19 -28.26 -15.34
N VAL A 109 36.73 -27.15 -14.83
CA VAL A 109 38.02 -27.15 -14.11
C VAL A 109 37.94 -27.85 -12.75
N TYR A 110 36.80 -27.75 -12.04
CA TYR A 110 36.54 -28.56 -10.84
C TYR A 110 36.47 -30.06 -11.17
N ASP A 111 35.80 -30.42 -12.27
CA ASP A 111 35.64 -31.81 -12.70
C ASP A 111 37.00 -32.43 -13.13
N LEU A 112 37.87 -31.64 -13.77
CA LEU A 112 39.25 -32.04 -14.10
C LEU A 112 40.15 -32.16 -12.85
N TRP A 113 40.08 -31.18 -11.93
CA TRP A 113 40.80 -31.25 -10.65
C TRP A 113 40.40 -32.50 -9.84
N LYS A 114 39.09 -32.84 -9.82
CA LYS A 114 38.58 -34.06 -9.18
C LYS A 114 39.02 -35.36 -9.86
N LYS A 115 39.57 -35.31 -11.07
CA LYS A 115 40.19 -36.43 -11.79
C LYS A 115 41.73 -36.42 -11.73
N GLY A 116 42.35 -35.50 -10.98
CA GLY A 116 43.80 -35.30 -10.97
C GLY A 116 44.37 -34.66 -12.25
N GLN A 117 43.52 -34.22 -13.18
CA GLN A 117 43.90 -33.71 -14.50
C GLN A 117 44.09 -32.17 -14.54
N ALA A 118 44.02 -31.50 -13.39
CA ALA A 118 44.30 -30.07 -13.22
C ALA A 118 44.77 -29.81 -11.79
N SER A 119 45.61 -28.81 -11.57
CA SER A 119 46.11 -28.52 -10.23
C SER A 119 45.01 -27.94 -9.32
N GLN A 120 45.21 -28.02 -8.00
CA GLN A 120 44.33 -27.35 -7.05
C GLN A 120 44.41 -25.81 -7.21
N GLU A 121 45.53 -25.30 -7.72
CA GLU A 121 45.76 -23.87 -7.92
C GLU A 121 45.00 -23.31 -9.12
N ASP A 122 44.93 -24.05 -10.23
CA ASP A 122 44.08 -23.72 -11.39
C ASP A 122 42.62 -23.57 -10.97
N TYR A 123 42.11 -24.54 -10.20
CA TYR A 123 40.76 -24.47 -9.67
C TYR A 123 40.58 -23.30 -8.69
N LYS A 124 41.52 -23.07 -7.76
CA LYS A 124 41.49 -21.92 -6.83
C LYS A 124 41.49 -20.57 -7.59
N GLY A 125 42.28 -20.46 -8.66
CA GLY A 125 42.40 -19.28 -9.52
C GLY A 125 41.12 -19.00 -10.30
N VAL A 126 40.59 -19.97 -11.04
CA VAL A 126 39.30 -19.85 -11.77
C VAL A 126 38.15 -19.60 -10.79
N ALA A 127 38.16 -20.21 -9.60
CA ALA A 127 37.19 -19.93 -8.55
C ALA A 127 37.30 -18.51 -7.97
N ARG A 128 38.52 -17.94 -7.84
CA ARG A 128 38.75 -16.54 -7.45
C ARG A 128 38.16 -15.58 -8.49
N LEU A 129 38.55 -15.72 -9.76
CA LEU A 129 38.04 -14.89 -10.86
C LEU A 129 36.51 -14.95 -10.98
N CYS A 130 35.92 -16.15 -10.87
CA CYS A 130 34.46 -16.30 -10.85
C CYS A 130 33.81 -15.61 -9.64
N ARG A 131 34.38 -15.70 -8.43
CA ARG A 131 33.87 -14.98 -7.25
C ARG A 131 33.89 -13.46 -7.46
N GLU A 132 34.92 -12.94 -8.13
CA GLU A 132 35.03 -11.52 -8.46
C GLU A 132 34.03 -11.07 -9.53
N LYS A 133 33.91 -11.79 -10.65
CA LYS A 133 32.88 -11.49 -11.67
C LYS A 133 31.46 -11.57 -11.07
N ILE A 134 31.17 -12.53 -10.20
CA ILE A 134 29.89 -12.61 -9.46
C ILE A 134 29.69 -11.40 -8.52
N ARG A 135 30.73 -10.94 -7.82
CA ARG A 135 30.65 -9.75 -6.95
C ARG A 135 30.37 -8.49 -7.78
N ARG A 136 31.05 -8.33 -8.93
CA ARG A 136 30.86 -7.20 -9.87
C ARG A 136 29.42 -7.17 -10.40
N ALA A 137 28.95 -8.25 -11.02
CA ALA A 137 27.58 -8.34 -11.56
C ALA A 137 26.47 -8.16 -10.50
N LYS A 138 26.73 -8.55 -9.24
CA LYS A 138 25.82 -8.25 -8.12
C LYS A 138 25.85 -6.78 -7.72
N ALA A 139 27.01 -6.14 -7.69
CA ALA A 139 27.15 -4.71 -7.39
C ALA A 139 26.58 -3.82 -8.49
N GLU A 140 26.72 -4.20 -9.76
CA GLU A 140 26.11 -3.55 -10.93
C GLU A 140 24.56 -3.65 -10.88
N LEU A 141 24.03 -4.82 -10.53
CA LEU A 141 22.61 -4.98 -10.25
C LEU A 141 22.17 -4.10 -9.06
N GLU A 142 22.88 -4.13 -7.94
CA GLU A 142 22.53 -3.31 -6.76
C GLU A 142 22.66 -1.80 -7.00
N LEU A 143 23.55 -1.36 -7.90
CA LEU A 143 23.68 0.03 -8.34
C LEU A 143 22.52 0.45 -9.24
N SER A 144 22.18 -0.34 -10.27
CA SER A 144 21.02 -0.08 -11.13
C SER A 144 19.70 -0.14 -10.37
N GLN A 145 19.61 -0.93 -9.29
CA GLN A 145 18.52 -0.84 -8.34
C GLN A 145 18.56 0.47 -7.53
N ALA A 146 19.71 0.84 -6.96
CA ALA A 146 19.83 2.03 -6.11
C ALA A 146 19.52 3.33 -6.87
N THR A 147 19.89 3.43 -8.15
CA THR A 147 19.55 4.60 -8.99
C THR A 147 18.05 4.67 -9.28
N ALA A 148 17.43 3.58 -9.74
CA ALA A 148 16.01 3.51 -10.10
C ALA A 148 15.02 3.55 -8.90
N ILE A 149 15.51 3.61 -7.66
CA ILE A 149 14.66 3.68 -6.44
C ILE A 149 13.88 4.99 -6.33
N LYS A 150 14.35 6.09 -6.92
CA LYS A 150 13.59 7.35 -6.97
C LYS A 150 12.25 7.14 -7.68
N ASP A 151 12.27 6.38 -8.77
CA ASP A 151 11.15 6.22 -9.70
C ASP A 151 10.30 4.99 -9.34
N ASN A 152 10.91 3.89 -8.89
CA ASN A 152 10.18 2.66 -8.57
C ASN A 152 10.74 1.86 -7.38
N LYS A 153 10.41 2.32 -6.16
CA LYS A 153 10.74 1.64 -4.89
C LYS A 153 10.34 0.15 -4.84
N ASN A 154 9.31 -0.27 -5.58
CA ASN A 154 8.82 -1.65 -5.54
C ASN A 154 9.82 -2.67 -6.10
N HIS A 155 10.70 -2.28 -7.03
CA HIS A 155 11.69 -3.22 -7.58
C HIS A 155 12.77 -3.56 -6.54
N PHE A 156 13.20 -2.56 -5.76
CA PHE A 156 14.13 -2.78 -4.63
C PHE A 156 13.52 -3.66 -3.54
N PHE A 157 12.27 -3.41 -3.12
CA PHE A 157 11.62 -4.29 -2.13
C PHE A 157 11.44 -5.73 -2.64
N LYS A 158 11.13 -5.92 -3.93
CA LYS A 158 11.14 -7.26 -4.56
C LYS A 158 12.53 -7.91 -4.52
N TYR A 159 13.60 -7.14 -4.78
CA TYR A 159 14.98 -7.63 -4.66
C TYR A 159 15.30 -8.06 -3.22
N ILE A 160 15.05 -7.21 -2.21
CA ILE A 160 15.32 -7.52 -0.80
C ILE A 160 14.49 -8.71 -0.30
N SER A 161 13.19 -8.79 -0.64
CA SER A 161 12.38 -9.97 -0.29
C SER A 161 12.92 -11.24 -0.95
N SER A 162 13.44 -11.17 -2.18
CA SER A 162 14.09 -12.33 -2.82
C SER A 162 15.39 -12.78 -2.12
N LYS A 163 16.03 -11.94 -1.29
CA LYS A 163 17.17 -12.29 -0.43
C LYS A 163 16.76 -12.83 0.94
N ARG A 164 15.57 -12.44 1.44
CA ARG A 164 15.01 -12.88 2.73
C ARG A 164 14.26 -14.22 2.65
N ARG A 165 14.16 -14.82 1.46
CA ARG A 165 13.49 -16.11 1.26
C ARG A 165 14.31 -17.28 1.77
N ALA A 166 13.92 -17.80 2.93
CA ALA A 166 13.64 -19.24 3.01
C ALA A 166 12.47 -19.57 2.05
N GLU A 167 12.35 -20.83 1.61
CA GLU A 167 11.33 -21.19 0.61
C GLU A 167 9.90 -20.97 1.13
N GLU A 168 9.07 -20.33 0.30
CA GLU A 168 7.70 -19.95 0.63
C GLU A 168 6.72 -21.11 0.42
N ASN A 169 7.00 -22.25 1.06
CA ASN A 169 5.90 -23.12 1.46
C ASN A 169 5.16 -22.41 2.61
N LEU A 170 3.83 -22.36 2.53
CA LEU A 170 3.01 -22.09 3.70
C LEU A 170 3.29 -23.23 4.69
N GLN A 171 4.01 -22.91 5.77
CA GLN A 171 4.14 -23.81 6.91
C GLN A 171 2.73 -24.22 7.34
N PRO A 172 2.52 -25.49 7.68
CA PRO A 172 1.21 -25.99 8.04
C PRO A 172 0.63 -25.15 9.18
N PRO A 173 -0.56 -24.53 8.99
CA PRO A 173 -1.21 -23.78 10.06
C PRO A 173 -1.65 -24.76 11.13
N VAL A 174 -1.67 -24.29 12.36
CA VAL A 174 -2.29 -25.03 13.46
C VAL A 174 -3.79 -24.80 13.43
N ASP A 175 -4.57 -25.85 13.69
CA ASP A 175 -6.03 -25.80 13.73
C ASP A 175 -6.54 -25.27 15.09
N ARG A 176 -7.81 -25.57 15.47
CA ARG A 176 -8.35 -25.19 16.80
C ARG A 176 -8.07 -26.22 17.89
N GLY A 177 -7.72 -27.46 17.56
CA GLY A 177 -7.32 -28.50 18.52
C GLY A 177 -5.84 -28.44 18.92
N GLY A 178 -4.99 -27.89 18.04
CA GLY A 178 -3.53 -27.87 18.21
C GLY A 178 -2.78 -28.66 17.15
N ASP A 179 -3.49 -29.27 16.20
CA ASP A 179 -2.94 -30.15 15.18
C ASP A 179 -2.42 -29.40 13.95
N THR A 180 -1.40 -29.98 13.33
CA THR A 180 -0.61 -29.35 12.26
C THR A 180 -1.15 -29.74 10.88
N VAL A 181 -1.93 -28.86 10.26
CA VAL A 181 -2.71 -29.17 9.05
C VAL A 181 -1.82 -29.21 7.81
N THR A 182 -1.67 -30.38 7.17
CA THR A 182 -0.72 -30.57 6.06
C THR A 182 -1.32 -30.42 4.67
N LYS A 183 -2.56 -30.90 4.42
CA LYS A 183 -3.21 -30.88 3.09
C LYS A 183 -3.62 -29.47 2.65
N HIS A 184 -3.85 -29.24 1.35
CA HIS A 184 -4.13 -27.89 0.82
C HIS A 184 -5.60 -27.46 0.98
N GLU A 185 -6.48 -28.44 0.97
CA GLU A 185 -7.93 -28.36 1.11
C GLU A 185 -8.27 -27.92 2.54
N GLU A 186 -7.74 -28.68 3.52
CA GLU A 186 -7.87 -28.43 4.95
C GLU A 186 -7.26 -27.07 5.34
N LYS A 187 -6.10 -26.70 4.75
CA LYS A 187 -5.49 -25.37 4.90
C LYS A 187 -6.45 -24.26 4.46
N ALA A 188 -7.04 -24.38 3.28
CA ALA A 188 -7.96 -23.38 2.76
C ALA A 188 -9.20 -23.25 3.66
N GLU A 189 -9.74 -24.36 4.17
CA GLU A 189 -10.91 -24.34 5.03
C GLU A 189 -10.63 -23.79 6.44
N VAL A 190 -9.51 -24.14 7.08
CA VAL A 190 -9.10 -23.56 8.38
C VAL A 190 -8.86 -22.04 8.25
N LEU A 191 -8.22 -21.60 7.16
CA LEU A 191 -8.07 -20.18 6.84
C LEU A 191 -9.42 -19.49 6.66
N ASN A 192 -10.37 -20.11 5.93
CA ASN A 192 -11.69 -19.52 5.71
C ASN A 192 -12.52 -19.48 7.00
N ALA A 193 -12.45 -20.52 7.83
CA ALA A 193 -13.10 -20.57 9.14
C ALA A 193 -12.56 -19.51 10.10
N PHE A 194 -11.25 -19.23 10.08
CA PHE A 194 -10.67 -18.14 10.88
C PHE A 194 -11.09 -16.76 10.37
N PHE A 195 -11.02 -16.51 9.05
CA PHE A 195 -11.44 -15.22 8.49
C PHE A 195 -12.94 -14.99 8.67
N ALA A 196 -13.77 -16.03 8.57
CA ALA A 196 -15.21 -15.93 8.83
C ALA A 196 -15.52 -15.64 10.31
N SER A 197 -14.77 -16.21 11.26
CA SER A 197 -14.91 -15.89 12.69
C SER A 197 -14.33 -14.53 13.11
N VAL A 198 -14.01 -13.65 12.15
CA VAL A 198 -13.79 -12.22 12.40
C VAL A 198 -15.11 -11.44 12.31
N PHE A 199 -16.04 -11.90 11.48
CA PHE A 199 -17.29 -11.20 11.30
C PHE A 199 -18.13 -11.29 12.57
N ASN A 200 -18.82 -10.19 12.89
CA ASN A 200 -19.83 -10.21 13.94
C ASN A 200 -20.91 -11.22 13.52
N SER A 201 -21.50 -11.91 14.49
CA SER A 201 -22.80 -12.55 14.28
C SER A 201 -23.81 -11.49 13.81
N ARG A 202 -24.89 -11.91 13.13
CA ARG A 202 -26.06 -11.03 12.94
C ARG A 202 -26.69 -10.76 14.32
N ALA A 203 -26.15 -9.78 15.03
CA ALA A 203 -26.73 -9.27 16.24
C ALA A 203 -28.04 -8.56 15.85
N ASN A 204 -29.14 -8.96 16.50
CA ASN A 204 -30.40 -8.23 16.44
C ASN A 204 -30.27 -6.95 17.30
N CYS A 205 -29.37 -6.04 16.89
CA CYS A 205 -29.18 -4.71 17.46
C CYS A 205 -30.35 -3.79 17.10
N SER A 206 -31.53 -4.20 17.54
CA SER A 206 -32.72 -3.37 17.63
C SER A 206 -32.55 -2.39 18.80
N LEU A 207 -31.69 -1.38 18.62
CA LEU A 207 -31.99 -0.11 19.28
C LEU A 207 -33.35 0.34 18.74
N GLY A 208 -34.25 0.74 19.65
CA GLY A 208 -35.68 0.91 19.39
C GLY A 208 -36.02 2.10 18.51
N THR A 209 -35.67 2.04 17.23
CA THR A 209 -36.19 2.91 16.18
C THR A 209 -36.17 2.09 14.90
N GLN A 210 -37.35 1.73 14.38
CA GLN A 210 -37.40 1.31 12.98
C GLN A 210 -36.89 2.48 12.12
N PRO A 211 -36.21 2.24 10.99
CA PRO A 211 -36.07 3.30 9.98
C PRO A 211 -37.49 3.82 9.73
N PRO A 212 -37.74 5.15 9.80
CA PRO A 212 -39.07 5.65 9.49
C PRO A 212 -39.42 5.15 8.09
N GLU A 213 -40.56 4.48 7.95
CA GLU A 213 -41.11 4.19 6.63
C GLU A 213 -41.26 5.54 5.95
N SER A 214 -40.39 5.78 4.97
CA SER A 214 -40.35 7.05 4.28
C SER A 214 -41.63 7.14 3.47
N GLU A 215 -42.59 7.91 3.98
CA GLU A 215 -43.55 8.61 3.14
C GLU A 215 -42.81 9.05 1.87
N GLU A 216 -43.34 8.72 0.70
CA GLU A 216 -42.78 9.14 -0.59
C GLU A 216 -43.04 10.65 -0.78
N ARG A 217 -42.39 11.45 0.07
CA ARG A 217 -42.25 12.89 -0.09
C ARG A 217 -41.36 13.08 -1.30
N ASP A 218 -42.01 13.22 -2.44
CA ASP A 218 -41.45 13.56 -3.73
C ASP A 218 -40.59 14.83 -3.59
N ARG A 219 -39.28 14.62 -3.41
CA ARG A 219 -38.27 15.65 -3.24
C ARG A 219 -37.26 15.46 -4.36
N ASP A 220 -37.35 16.33 -5.36
CA ASP A 220 -36.39 16.60 -6.43
C ASP A 220 -35.47 15.43 -6.84
N GLN A 221 -35.64 14.96 -8.07
CA GLN A 221 -34.73 14.03 -8.75
C GLN A 221 -33.32 14.63 -9.05
N ASN A 222 -32.96 15.75 -8.41
CA ASN A 222 -31.70 16.49 -8.49
C ASN A 222 -30.54 15.74 -7.81
N GLY A 223 -30.18 14.57 -8.35
CA GLY A 223 -29.04 13.79 -7.86
C GLY A 223 -28.77 12.46 -8.57
N ALA A 224 -29.68 11.97 -9.41
CA ALA A 224 -29.58 10.66 -10.05
C ALA A 224 -28.27 10.49 -10.86
N PRO A 225 -27.40 9.51 -10.54
CA PRO A 225 -26.26 9.17 -11.37
C PRO A 225 -26.73 8.46 -12.66
N ILE A 226 -26.98 9.23 -13.71
CA ILE A 226 -27.17 8.71 -15.07
C ILE A 226 -25.86 8.01 -15.48
N ILE A 227 -25.90 6.68 -15.67
CA ILE A 227 -24.70 5.87 -15.93
C ILE A 227 -24.38 5.92 -17.43
N GLN A 228 -23.82 7.05 -17.85
CA GLN A 228 -23.39 7.30 -19.22
C GLN A 228 -22.31 6.31 -19.66
N GLY A 229 -22.41 5.84 -20.91
CA GLY A 229 -21.45 4.89 -21.50
C GLY A 229 -20.00 5.40 -21.48
N GLU A 230 -19.79 6.70 -21.65
CA GLU A 230 -18.45 7.33 -21.58
C GLU A 230 -17.74 7.02 -20.24
N MET A 231 -18.45 7.14 -19.11
CA MET A 231 -17.93 6.84 -17.77
C MET A 231 -17.54 5.35 -17.63
N VAL A 232 -18.33 4.45 -18.22
CA VAL A 232 -18.05 3.01 -18.22
C VAL A 232 -16.82 2.71 -19.09
N SER A 233 -16.73 3.34 -20.26
CA SER A 233 -15.59 3.21 -21.19
C SER A 233 -14.29 3.68 -20.55
N ASP A 234 -14.29 4.87 -19.93
CA ASP A 234 -13.14 5.41 -19.20
C ASP A 234 -12.64 4.45 -18.10
N LEU A 235 -13.57 3.89 -17.32
CA LEU A 235 -13.26 2.91 -16.27
C LEU A 235 -12.64 1.62 -16.84
N LEU A 236 -13.13 1.14 -18.00
CA LEU A 236 -12.58 -0.03 -18.71
C LEU A 236 -11.19 0.25 -19.30
N HIS A 237 -10.99 1.41 -19.94
CA HIS A 237 -9.69 1.82 -20.49
C HIS A 237 -8.64 2.07 -19.40
N HIS A 238 -9.01 2.49 -18.20
CA HIS A 238 -8.09 2.66 -17.07
C HIS A 238 -7.75 1.37 -16.29
N LEU A 239 -8.22 0.20 -16.75
CA LEU A 239 -7.91 -1.08 -16.12
C LEU A 239 -6.42 -1.47 -16.15
N ASP A 240 -6.02 -2.15 -15.08
CA ASP A 240 -4.71 -2.78 -14.88
C ASP A 240 -4.81 -4.25 -15.30
N THR A 241 -4.20 -4.56 -16.46
CA THR A 241 -4.22 -5.87 -17.11
C THR A 241 -3.42 -6.95 -16.38
N HIS A 242 -2.72 -6.63 -15.30
CA HIS A 242 -1.90 -7.57 -14.53
C HIS A 242 -2.53 -8.02 -13.21
N LYS A 243 -3.75 -7.56 -12.89
CA LYS A 243 -4.55 -8.07 -11.77
C LYS A 243 -5.02 -9.51 -12.00
N SER A 244 -5.25 -10.23 -10.91
CA SER A 244 -5.90 -11.55 -10.93
C SER A 244 -7.36 -11.45 -11.40
N VAL A 245 -7.85 -12.54 -11.97
CA VAL A 245 -9.27 -12.75 -12.33
C VAL A 245 -10.13 -12.90 -11.06
N GLY A 246 -11.41 -12.53 -11.13
CA GLY A 246 -12.39 -12.72 -10.05
C GLY A 246 -13.17 -14.04 -10.18
N PRO A 247 -14.29 -14.20 -9.43
CA PRO A 247 -15.21 -15.34 -9.56
C PRO A 247 -16.05 -15.28 -10.86
N ASP A 248 -16.01 -14.15 -11.56
CA ASP A 248 -16.61 -13.91 -12.87
C ASP A 248 -15.85 -14.59 -14.02
N GLU A 249 -14.62 -15.06 -13.79
CA GLU A 249 -13.72 -15.72 -14.76
C GLU A 249 -13.29 -14.88 -15.99
N ILE A 250 -13.87 -13.69 -16.19
CA ILE A 250 -13.49 -12.72 -17.23
C ILE A 250 -12.22 -11.95 -16.81
N PRO A 251 -11.08 -12.04 -17.51
CA PRO A 251 -9.84 -11.39 -17.11
C PRO A 251 -9.86 -9.86 -17.27
N PRO A 252 -9.11 -9.11 -16.44
CA PRO A 252 -8.97 -7.65 -16.58
C PRO A 252 -8.42 -7.19 -17.93
N ARG A 253 -7.59 -8.02 -18.58
CA ARG A 253 -7.11 -7.73 -19.94
C ARG A 253 -8.21 -7.84 -20.99
N VAL A 254 -9.10 -8.83 -20.90
CA VAL A 254 -10.22 -8.98 -21.85
C VAL A 254 -11.13 -7.75 -21.77
N GLN A 255 -11.49 -7.34 -20.56
CA GLN A 255 -12.38 -6.17 -20.35
C GLN A 255 -11.78 -4.87 -20.91
N LYS A 256 -10.46 -4.67 -20.83
CA LYS A 256 -9.78 -3.52 -21.43
C LYS A 256 -9.62 -3.60 -22.95
N GLU A 257 -9.30 -4.77 -23.48
CA GLU A 257 -9.11 -4.98 -24.93
C GLU A 257 -10.45 -4.96 -25.68
N LEU A 258 -11.58 -5.17 -25.00
CA LEU A 258 -12.94 -5.11 -25.54
C LEU A 258 -13.75 -3.91 -24.98
N ALA A 259 -13.09 -2.88 -24.42
CA ALA A 259 -13.77 -1.77 -23.74
C ALA A 259 -14.89 -1.12 -24.59
N GLU A 260 -14.60 -0.87 -25.87
CA GLU A 260 -15.52 -0.32 -26.88
C GLU A 260 -16.85 -1.11 -26.95
N VAL A 261 -16.77 -2.44 -27.12
CA VAL A 261 -17.95 -3.31 -27.32
C VAL A 261 -18.65 -3.70 -26.00
N LEU A 262 -17.92 -3.71 -24.88
CA LEU A 262 -18.48 -4.05 -23.56
C LEU A 262 -19.15 -2.84 -22.87
N THR A 263 -18.80 -1.62 -23.27
CA THR A 263 -19.34 -0.38 -22.69
C THR A 263 -20.87 -0.35 -22.74
N LYS A 264 -21.45 -0.68 -23.91
CA LYS A 264 -22.91 -0.61 -24.12
C LYS A 264 -23.69 -1.58 -23.22
N PRO A 265 -23.48 -2.92 -23.24
CA PRO A 265 -24.20 -3.84 -22.35
C PRO A 265 -23.95 -3.57 -20.87
N LEU A 266 -22.73 -3.21 -20.48
CA LEU A 266 -22.44 -2.87 -19.07
C LEU A 266 -23.18 -1.61 -18.62
N SER A 267 -23.29 -0.57 -19.45
CA SER A 267 -24.07 0.63 -19.10
C SER A 267 -25.55 0.32 -18.84
N ILE A 268 -26.16 -0.57 -19.62
CA ILE A 268 -27.54 -1.04 -19.43
C ILE A 268 -27.66 -1.80 -18.09
N ILE A 269 -26.82 -2.82 -17.87
CA ILE A 269 -26.85 -3.65 -16.66
C ILE A 269 -26.59 -2.80 -15.39
N TYR A 270 -25.70 -1.80 -15.46
CA TYR A 270 -25.46 -0.88 -14.34
C TYR A 270 -26.64 0.05 -14.07
N GLN A 271 -27.27 0.62 -15.11
CA GLN A 271 -28.40 1.53 -14.95
C GLN A 271 -29.60 0.79 -14.32
N GLU A 272 -29.94 -0.40 -14.81
CA GLU A 272 -30.99 -1.25 -14.22
C GLU A 272 -30.63 -1.73 -12.81
N SER A 273 -29.36 -2.08 -12.56
CA SER A 273 -28.87 -2.42 -11.22
C SER A 273 -29.10 -1.29 -10.22
N TRP A 274 -28.78 -0.04 -10.56
CA TRP A 274 -29.00 1.09 -9.66
C TRP A 274 -30.49 1.41 -9.44
N LEU A 275 -31.31 1.40 -10.49
CA LEU A 275 -32.75 1.71 -10.42
C LEU A 275 -33.52 0.68 -9.59
N THR A 276 -33.31 -0.62 -9.87
CA THR A 276 -33.94 -1.72 -9.11
C THR A 276 -33.33 -1.89 -7.72
N GLY A 277 -32.03 -1.58 -7.58
CA GLY A 277 -31.21 -1.99 -6.45
C GLY A 277 -30.76 -3.45 -6.52
N GLU A 278 -31.03 -4.17 -7.61
CA GLU A 278 -30.64 -5.58 -7.77
C GLU A 278 -29.13 -5.72 -8.04
N VAL A 279 -28.49 -6.71 -7.43
CA VAL A 279 -27.04 -6.93 -7.51
C VAL A 279 -26.72 -8.38 -7.89
N PRO A 280 -26.10 -8.63 -9.05
CA PRO A 280 -25.66 -9.96 -9.46
C PRO A 280 -24.77 -10.68 -8.43
N VAL A 281 -24.97 -12.00 -8.32
CA VAL A 281 -24.30 -12.88 -7.34
C VAL A 281 -22.78 -12.83 -7.50
N ASP A 282 -22.24 -12.90 -8.72
CA ASP A 282 -20.78 -12.85 -8.99
C ASP A 282 -20.09 -11.60 -8.41
N TRP A 283 -20.81 -10.48 -8.31
CA TRP A 283 -20.25 -9.24 -7.76
C TRP A 283 -20.16 -9.32 -6.22
N ARG A 284 -21.11 -10.02 -5.59
CA ARG A 284 -21.17 -10.23 -4.14
C ARG A 284 -20.18 -11.29 -3.64
N LEU A 285 -19.77 -12.22 -4.52
CA LEU A 285 -18.79 -13.28 -4.22
C LEU A 285 -17.33 -12.77 -4.17
N ALA A 286 -16.53 -13.33 -3.26
CA ALA A 286 -15.11 -12.99 -3.09
C ALA A 286 -14.19 -14.22 -2.95
N GLY A 287 -13.15 -14.31 -3.81
CA GLY A 287 -12.03 -15.24 -3.61
C GLY A 287 -10.94 -14.61 -2.73
N MET A 288 -10.67 -15.16 -1.55
CA MET A 288 -9.69 -14.63 -0.60
C MET A 288 -8.33 -15.31 -0.74
N THR A 289 -7.29 -14.53 -1.05
CA THR A 289 -5.89 -15.00 -0.99
C THR A 289 -5.26 -14.57 0.34
N PRO A 290 -4.70 -15.50 1.15
CA PRO A 290 -4.02 -15.13 2.39
C PRO A 290 -2.63 -14.53 2.12
N ILE A 291 -2.32 -13.40 2.77
CA ILE A 291 -0.99 -12.77 2.74
C ILE A 291 -0.47 -12.58 4.15
N TYR A 292 0.61 -13.28 4.49
CA TYR A 292 1.30 -13.18 5.77
C TYR A 292 1.83 -11.75 6.07
N LYS A 293 1.62 -11.26 7.30
CA LYS A 293 1.90 -9.87 7.73
C LYS A 293 3.17 -9.73 8.59
N LYS A 294 3.19 -10.37 9.75
CA LYS A 294 4.26 -10.36 10.79
C LYS A 294 3.95 -11.44 11.84
N GLY A 295 4.90 -11.86 12.69
CA GLY A 295 4.63 -12.74 13.83
C GLY A 295 5.16 -14.16 13.68
N ARG A 296 4.38 -15.15 14.14
CA ARG A 296 4.56 -16.59 13.84
C ARG A 296 3.76 -16.92 12.57
N LYS A 297 4.24 -17.85 11.74
CA LYS A 297 3.59 -18.21 10.46
C LYS A 297 2.50 -19.27 10.62
N GLU A 298 2.61 -20.03 11.69
CA GLU A 298 1.77 -21.13 12.12
C GLU A 298 0.42 -20.61 12.66
N ASP A 299 0.45 -19.41 13.23
CA ASP A 299 -0.71 -18.62 13.68
C ASP A 299 -1.41 -17.94 12.49
N VAL A 300 -2.65 -18.36 12.25
CA VAL A 300 -3.51 -17.87 11.16
C VAL A 300 -3.85 -16.38 11.30
N GLY A 301 -3.88 -15.84 12.53
CA GLY A 301 -4.13 -14.42 12.80
C GLY A 301 -3.07 -13.46 12.25
N ASN A 302 -1.89 -13.99 11.94
CA ASN A 302 -0.81 -13.24 11.28
C ASN A 302 -0.97 -13.14 9.75
N SER A 303 -2.02 -13.73 9.17
CA SER A 303 -2.39 -13.58 7.76
C SER A 303 -3.48 -12.53 7.55
N ARG A 304 -3.35 -11.70 6.51
CA ARG A 304 -4.39 -10.79 6.02
C ARG A 304 -5.08 -11.40 4.78
N PRO A 305 -6.42 -11.49 4.73
CA PRO A 305 -7.11 -11.84 3.49
C PRO A 305 -7.03 -10.69 2.48
N VAL A 306 -6.86 -11.02 1.20
CA VAL A 306 -7.00 -10.09 0.07
C VAL A 306 -8.08 -10.60 -0.87
N SER A 307 -9.12 -9.79 -1.04
CA SER A 307 -10.35 -10.13 -1.77
C SER A 307 -10.20 -9.95 -3.28
N LEU A 308 -10.52 -11.01 -4.02
CA LEU A 308 -10.75 -11.01 -5.47
C LEU A 308 -12.26 -11.12 -5.71
N THR A 309 -12.95 -9.98 -5.73
CA THR A 309 -14.34 -9.86 -6.23
C THR A 309 -14.37 -9.74 -7.76
N SER A 310 -15.55 -9.80 -8.39
CA SER A 310 -15.72 -9.54 -9.83
C SER A 310 -15.17 -8.17 -10.25
N LEU A 311 -14.72 -8.00 -11.50
CA LEU A 311 -14.22 -6.71 -11.97
C LEU A 311 -15.33 -5.75 -12.44
N PRO A 312 -16.35 -6.16 -13.22
CA PRO A 312 -17.51 -5.31 -13.48
C PRO A 312 -18.26 -4.91 -12.21
N GLY A 313 -18.30 -5.78 -11.19
CA GLY A 313 -18.78 -5.42 -9.86
C GLY A 313 -18.01 -4.24 -9.23
N LYS A 314 -16.67 -4.25 -9.29
CA LYS A 314 -15.83 -3.13 -8.81
C LYS A 314 -16.03 -1.83 -9.59
N LEU A 315 -16.34 -1.89 -10.87
CA LEU A 315 -16.63 -0.68 -11.63
C LEU A 315 -17.95 -0.06 -11.15
N MET A 316 -18.97 -0.89 -10.88
CA MET A 316 -20.21 -0.42 -10.24
C MET A 316 -19.97 0.12 -8.82
N GLU A 317 -19.16 -0.56 -7.99
CA GLU A 317 -18.71 -0.04 -6.69
C GLU A 317 -18.10 1.36 -6.83
N GLN A 318 -17.29 1.61 -7.87
CA GLN A 318 -16.65 2.91 -8.11
C GLN A 318 -17.62 4.00 -8.59
N ILE A 319 -18.62 3.67 -9.41
CA ILE A 319 -19.67 4.60 -9.87
C ILE A 319 -20.50 5.06 -8.67
N ILE A 320 -21.07 4.10 -7.92
CA ILE A 320 -21.89 4.37 -6.73
C ILE A 320 -21.09 5.11 -5.65
N LEU A 321 -19.82 4.74 -5.43
CA LEU A 321 -18.94 5.49 -4.54
C LEU A 321 -18.75 6.95 -4.95
N SER A 322 -18.65 7.22 -6.25
CA SER A 322 -18.40 8.58 -6.76
C SER A 322 -19.61 9.47 -6.56
N ALA A 323 -20.83 8.93 -6.66
CA ALA A 323 -22.06 9.61 -6.27
C ALA A 323 -22.10 9.87 -4.75
N ILE A 324 -21.95 8.83 -3.92
CA ILE A 324 -21.96 8.94 -2.44
C ILE A 324 -20.92 9.96 -1.95
N THR A 325 -19.69 9.91 -2.48
CA THR A 325 -18.61 10.81 -2.04
C THR A 325 -18.91 12.25 -2.39
N ARG A 326 -19.41 12.52 -3.60
CA ARG A 326 -19.83 13.86 -4.04
C ARG A 326 -20.94 14.42 -3.15
N HIS A 327 -21.95 13.61 -2.83
CA HIS A 327 -23.07 13.97 -1.96
C HIS A 327 -22.64 14.31 -0.54
N VAL A 328 -21.82 13.43 0.07
CA VAL A 328 -21.28 13.65 1.43
C VAL A 328 -20.36 14.88 1.48
N GLU A 329 -19.59 15.17 0.42
CA GLU A 329 -18.76 16.38 0.35
C GLU A 329 -19.57 17.69 0.22
N HIS A 330 -20.80 17.67 -0.32
CA HIS A 330 -21.65 18.86 -0.44
C HIS A 330 -22.52 19.13 0.79
N ASN A 331 -23.09 18.10 1.42
CA ASN A 331 -24.18 18.29 2.39
C ASN A 331 -23.73 18.49 3.85
N GLN A 332 -22.96 17.55 4.40
CA GLN A 332 -22.58 17.54 5.83
C GLN A 332 -21.07 17.34 6.07
N GLY A 333 -20.37 16.75 5.11
CA GLY A 333 -18.92 16.54 5.16
C GLY A 333 -18.46 15.48 6.16
N ILE A 334 -17.19 15.08 6.01
CA ILE A 334 -16.45 14.37 7.05
C ILE A 334 -15.82 15.40 7.99
N LYS A 335 -15.98 15.24 9.30
CA LYS A 335 -15.49 16.19 10.32
C LYS A 335 -13.98 16.43 10.19
N PRO A 336 -13.45 17.65 10.48
CA PRO A 336 -12.04 17.98 10.27
C PRO A 336 -11.03 17.14 11.07
N SER A 337 -11.48 16.40 12.09
CA SER A 337 -10.70 15.47 12.93
C SER A 337 -10.14 14.26 12.16
N GLN A 338 -10.86 13.80 11.13
CA GLN A 338 -10.47 12.65 10.30
C GLN A 338 -9.58 13.13 9.15
N HIS A 339 -8.38 12.56 9.08
CA HIS A 339 -7.37 12.84 8.05
C HIS A 339 -7.06 11.61 7.15
N GLY A 340 -7.53 10.41 7.52
CA GLY A 340 -7.40 9.21 6.70
C GLY A 340 -8.27 9.31 5.44
N PHE A 341 -7.74 8.84 4.31
CA PHE A 341 -8.45 8.72 3.02
C PHE A 341 -9.15 9.98 2.50
N ARG A 342 -8.74 11.18 2.93
CA ARG A 342 -9.32 12.46 2.47
C ARG A 342 -8.35 13.24 1.58
N LYS A 343 -8.89 13.85 0.53
CA LYS A 343 -8.19 14.80 -0.36
C LYS A 343 -7.62 15.96 0.47
N GLY A 344 -6.36 16.34 0.21
CA GLY A 344 -5.66 17.41 0.93
C GLY A 344 -5.24 17.08 2.38
N ARG A 345 -5.65 15.95 2.95
CA ARG A 345 -5.25 15.51 4.30
C ARG A 345 -4.20 14.39 4.22
N SER A 346 -3.41 14.25 5.28
CA SER A 346 -2.32 13.29 5.37
C SER A 346 -1.91 13.01 6.82
N CYS A 347 -1.16 11.92 7.04
CA CYS A 347 -0.58 11.58 8.34
C CYS A 347 0.26 12.73 8.93
N LEU A 348 0.92 13.53 8.08
CA LEU A 348 1.66 14.74 8.48
C LEU A 348 0.72 15.82 9.03
N THR A 349 -0.27 16.24 8.25
CA THR A 349 -1.24 17.29 8.68
C THR A 349 -2.00 16.89 9.95
N ASN A 350 -2.25 15.59 10.14
CA ASN A 350 -2.91 15.00 11.29
C ASN A 350 -2.08 15.15 12.57
N LEU A 351 -0.76 14.94 12.47
CA LEU A 351 0.16 15.10 13.59
C LEU A 351 0.42 16.59 13.90
N ILE A 352 0.54 17.47 12.89
CA ILE A 352 0.69 18.92 13.13
C ILE A 352 -0.55 19.47 13.87
N SER A 353 -1.75 19.21 13.35
CA SER A 353 -2.99 19.71 13.95
C SER A 353 -3.28 19.15 15.36
N PHE A 354 -2.64 18.03 15.73
CA PHE A 354 -2.74 17.46 17.07
C PHE A 354 -1.71 18.08 18.02
N TYR A 355 -0.42 18.09 17.63
CA TYR A 355 0.65 18.58 18.50
C TYR A 355 0.61 20.11 18.73
N ASP A 356 0.05 20.90 17.82
CA ASP A 356 -0.19 22.34 18.10
C ASP A 356 -1.08 22.53 19.34
N LYS A 357 -2.18 21.77 19.43
CA LYS A 357 -3.11 21.83 20.57
C LYS A 357 -2.45 21.33 21.86
N VAL A 358 -1.73 20.19 21.80
CA VAL A 358 -1.02 19.62 22.96
C VAL A 358 0.02 20.60 23.49
N THR A 359 0.88 21.17 22.63
CA THR A 359 1.93 22.10 23.07
C THR A 359 1.37 23.42 23.62
N ARG A 360 0.24 23.90 23.10
CA ARG A 360 -0.46 25.09 23.66
C ARG A 360 -1.00 24.82 25.07
N LEU A 361 -1.71 23.72 25.28
CA LEU A 361 -2.25 23.35 26.59
C LEU A 361 -1.14 23.17 27.65
N VAL A 362 -0.01 22.57 27.25
CA VAL A 362 1.15 22.40 28.15
C VAL A 362 1.80 23.76 28.51
N ASP A 363 1.90 24.71 27.57
CA ASP A 363 2.42 26.06 27.85
C ASP A 363 1.52 26.91 28.76
N GLU A 364 0.20 26.71 28.64
CA GLU A 364 -0.82 27.22 29.57
C GLU A 364 -0.73 26.60 30.98
N GLY A 365 0.13 25.60 31.19
CA GLY A 365 0.31 24.90 32.46
C GLY A 365 -0.71 23.81 32.74
N LYS A 366 -1.52 23.41 31.74
CA LYS A 366 -2.54 22.37 31.88
C LYS A 366 -1.92 20.98 31.69
N ALA A 367 -2.33 20.03 32.53
CA ALA A 367 -1.98 18.62 32.34
C ALA A 367 -2.64 18.07 31.05
N VAL A 368 -1.89 17.31 30.26
CA VAL A 368 -2.40 16.71 29.01
C VAL A 368 -2.20 15.19 29.03
N GLY A 369 -3.29 14.47 29.26
CA GLY A 369 -3.40 13.04 28.95
C GLY A 369 -3.83 12.80 27.51
N VAL A 370 -3.48 11.64 26.94
CA VAL A 370 -3.86 11.21 25.58
C VAL A 370 -4.01 9.67 25.58
N VAL A 371 -4.84 9.11 24.71
CA VAL A 371 -5.13 7.65 24.62
C VAL A 371 -4.94 7.14 23.19
N TYR A 372 -4.23 6.02 22.99
CA TYR A 372 -3.98 5.39 21.67
C TYR A 372 -5.07 4.30 21.48
N LEU A 373 -5.90 4.42 20.45
CA LEU A 373 -7.00 3.47 20.16
C LEU A 373 -6.84 2.89 18.74
N ASP A 374 -6.82 1.56 18.64
CA ASP A 374 -6.74 0.79 17.38
C ASP A 374 -7.97 -0.13 17.28
N PHE A 375 -8.74 0.00 16.20
CA PHE A 375 -9.91 -0.83 15.97
C PHE A 375 -9.50 -2.20 15.41
N SER A 376 -9.50 -3.21 16.30
CA SER A 376 -9.22 -4.61 15.96
C SER A 376 -9.99 -5.08 14.71
N LYS A 377 -9.25 -5.17 13.59
CA LYS A 377 -9.75 -5.59 12.27
C LYS A 377 -10.89 -4.70 11.74
N ALA A 378 -10.86 -3.39 12.01
CA ALA A 378 -11.90 -2.38 11.70
C ALA A 378 -12.76 -2.63 10.44
N PHE A 379 -12.13 -2.75 9.26
CA PHE A 379 -12.82 -2.98 7.99
C PHE A 379 -13.66 -4.25 7.97
N ASP A 380 -13.24 -5.28 8.70
CA ASP A 380 -13.87 -6.59 8.75
C ASP A 380 -15.02 -6.62 9.80
N THR A 381 -15.08 -5.65 10.72
CA THR A 381 -16.02 -5.60 11.87
C THR A 381 -17.11 -4.51 11.79
N VAL A 382 -17.15 -3.67 10.74
CA VAL A 382 -18.23 -2.69 10.51
C VAL A 382 -19.62 -3.36 10.45
N SER A 383 -20.58 -2.94 11.28
CA SER A 383 -21.96 -3.42 11.18
C SER A 383 -22.67 -2.86 9.94
N HIS A 384 -23.38 -3.71 9.21
CA HIS A 384 -24.10 -3.31 8.00
C HIS A 384 -25.32 -2.43 8.29
N SER A 385 -26.06 -2.69 9.38
CA SER A 385 -27.25 -1.87 9.74
C SER A 385 -26.83 -0.45 10.09
N ILE A 386 -25.89 -0.30 11.04
CA ILE A 386 -25.35 0.99 11.50
C ILE A 386 -24.69 1.76 10.35
N LEU A 387 -24.07 1.07 9.37
CA LEU A 387 -23.56 1.71 8.17
C LEU A 387 -24.69 2.25 7.27
N LEU A 388 -25.77 1.49 7.06
CA LEU A 388 -26.94 1.93 6.30
C LEU A 388 -27.68 3.09 6.98
N GLU A 389 -27.85 3.03 8.30
CA GLU A 389 -28.42 4.10 9.14
C GLU A 389 -27.60 5.40 9.00
N LYS A 390 -26.27 5.32 9.09
CA LYS A 390 -25.37 6.49 8.92
C LYS A 390 -25.32 7.01 7.49
N LEU A 391 -25.49 6.15 6.49
CA LEU A 391 -25.63 6.55 5.08
C LEU A 391 -26.97 7.27 4.84
N ALA A 392 -28.06 6.80 5.45
CA ALA A 392 -29.37 7.46 5.40
C ALA A 392 -29.38 8.81 6.15
N ALA A 393 -28.69 8.91 7.30
CA ALA A 393 -28.54 10.17 8.05
C ALA A 393 -27.77 11.27 7.28
N HIS A 394 -26.93 10.88 6.31
CA HIS A 394 -26.31 11.80 5.35
C HIS A 394 -27.23 12.15 4.16
N GLY A 395 -28.49 11.71 4.16
CA GLY A 395 -29.53 12.11 3.20
C GLY A 395 -29.35 11.56 1.78
N LEU A 396 -28.73 10.39 1.63
CA LEU A 396 -28.59 9.73 0.32
C LEU A 396 -29.95 9.29 -0.24
N ASP A 397 -30.03 9.17 -1.57
CA ASP A 397 -31.25 8.77 -2.26
C ASP A 397 -31.63 7.29 -2.00
N GLY A 398 -32.92 6.99 -2.14
CA GLY A 398 -33.47 5.67 -1.86
C GLY A 398 -32.93 4.56 -2.76
N CYS A 399 -32.58 4.85 -4.02
CA CYS A 399 -32.04 3.86 -4.95
C CYS A 399 -30.59 3.48 -4.58
N THR A 400 -29.74 4.47 -4.29
CA THR A 400 -28.38 4.27 -3.79
C THR A 400 -28.35 3.54 -2.45
N LEU A 401 -29.24 3.88 -1.51
CA LEU A 401 -29.36 3.17 -0.22
C LEU A 401 -29.83 1.71 -0.41
N ARG A 402 -30.83 1.48 -1.28
CA ARG A 402 -31.33 0.14 -1.63
C ARG A 402 -30.22 -0.70 -2.29
N TRP A 403 -29.48 -0.13 -3.23
CA TRP A 403 -28.34 -0.78 -3.87
C TRP A 403 -27.25 -1.15 -2.85
N VAL A 404 -26.86 -0.23 -1.96
CA VAL A 404 -25.83 -0.50 -0.93
C VAL A 404 -26.30 -1.58 0.06
N LYS A 405 -27.59 -1.60 0.44
CA LYS A 405 -28.17 -2.68 1.26
C LYS A 405 -28.04 -4.04 0.57
N ASN A 406 -28.47 -4.13 -0.69
CA ASN A 406 -28.46 -5.37 -1.47
C ASN A 406 -27.04 -5.80 -1.88
N TRP A 407 -26.10 -4.86 -1.96
CA TRP A 407 -24.66 -5.08 -2.16
C TRP A 407 -23.97 -5.65 -0.91
N LEU A 408 -24.43 -5.28 0.29
CA LEU A 408 -23.93 -5.79 1.56
C LEU A 408 -24.53 -7.15 1.94
N ASP A 409 -25.79 -7.42 1.56
CA ASP A 409 -26.47 -8.68 1.87
C ASP A 409 -26.22 -9.80 0.86
N GLY A 410 -26.33 -11.05 1.32
CA GLY A 410 -26.09 -12.25 0.50
C GLY A 410 -24.63 -12.46 0.05
N ARG A 411 -23.69 -11.73 0.64
CA ARG A 411 -22.25 -11.85 0.33
C ARG A 411 -21.64 -13.13 0.86
N ALA A 412 -20.74 -13.74 0.09
CA ALA A 412 -19.97 -14.90 0.51
C ALA A 412 -18.49 -14.85 0.08
N GLN A 413 -17.64 -15.51 0.86
CA GLN A 413 -16.22 -15.64 0.63
C GLN A 413 -15.76 -17.11 0.60
N ARG A 414 -14.70 -17.39 -0.16
CA ARG A 414 -13.94 -18.65 -0.09
C ARG A 414 -12.45 -18.35 -0.15
N VAL A 415 -11.63 -19.09 0.58
CA VAL A 415 -10.17 -18.97 0.53
C VAL A 415 -9.60 -19.79 -0.61
N VAL A 416 -8.52 -19.30 -1.22
CA VAL A 416 -7.76 -19.99 -2.27
C VAL A 416 -6.32 -20.21 -1.82
N VAL A 417 -5.88 -21.48 -1.75
CA VAL A 417 -4.50 -21.88 -1.41
C VAL A 417 -3.95 -22.74 -2.54
N ASN A 418 -2.86 -22.32 -3.18
CA ASN A 418 -2.19 -23.03 -4.28
C ASN A 418 -3.06 -23.40 -5.51
N GLY A 419 -4.30 -22.90 -5.60
CA GLY A 419 -5.29 -23.25 -6.63
C GLY A 419 -6.42 -24.15 -6.13
N VAL A 420 -6.35 -24.62 -4.89
CA VAL A 420 -7.42 -25.30 -4.16
C VAL A 420 -8.34 -24.25 -3.51
N TYR A 421 -9.64 -24.52 -3.51
CA TYR A 421 -10.68 -23.63 -2.96
C TYR A 421 -11.28 -24.23 -1.68
N SER A 422 -11.56 -23.39 -0.68
CA SER A 422 -12.42 -23.77 0.46
C SER A 422 -13.90 -23.82 0.06
N SER A 423 -14.75 -24.24 1.00
CA SER A 423 -16.19 -23.96 0.96
C SER A 423 -16.48 -22.44 0.86
N TRP A 424 -17.69 -22.08 0.43
CA TRP A 424 -18.22 -20.72 0.59
C TRP A 424 -18.71 -20.52 2.02
N ARG A 425 -18.39 -19.36 2.61
CA ARG A 425 -18.91 -18.91 3.92
C ARG A 425 -19.51 -17.51 3.79
N PRO A 426 -20.63 -17.19 4.48
CA PRO A 426 -21.25 -15.87 4.41
C PRO A 426 -20.36 -14.79 5.04
N VAL A 427 -20.55 -13.55 4.59
CA VAL A 427 -19.89 -12.35 5.14
C VAL A 427 -20.96 -11.54 5.90
N THR A 428 -21.03 -11.72 7.22
CA THR A 428 -22.10 -11.16 8.09
C THR A 428 -21.80 -9.77 8.64
N SER A 429 -20.57 -9.28 8.52
CA SER A 429 -20.19 -7.91 8.80
C SER A 429 -19.01 -7.47 7.92
N GLY A 430 -18.64 -6.20 8.02
CA GLY A 430 -17.47 -5.64 7.36
C GLY A 430 -17.72 -5.14 5.95
N VAL A 431 -16.76 -4.38 5.46
CA VAL A 431 -16.77 -3.67 4.18
C VAL A 431 -15.69 -4.29 3.28
N PRO A 432 -16.01 -4.80 2.07
CA PRO A 432 -15.05 -5.52 1.24
C PRO A 432 -13.80 -4.68 0.96
N ARG A 433 -12.61 -5.27 1.09
CA ARG A 433 -11.31 -4.55 1.06
C ARG A 433 -10.89 -3.98 -0.31
N ALA A 434 -11.86 -3.73 -1.20
CA ALA A 434 -11.71 -2.94 -2.41
C ALA A 434 -11.39 -1.47 -2.04
N ARG A 435 -10.37 -0.91 -2.70
CA ARG A 435 -9.62 0.24 -2.15
C ARG A 435 -10.49 1.41 -1.72
N CYS A 436 -11.34 1.91 -2.60
CA CYS A 436 -11.98 3.21 -2.39
C CYS A 436 -13.30 3.09 -1.60
N TRP A 437 -14.13 2.06 -1.87
CA TRP A 437 -15.46 1.95 -1.27
C TRP A 437 -15.38 1.77 0.25
N ALA A 438 -14.56 0.82 0.70
CA ALA A 438 -14.33 0.58 2.13
C ALA A 438 -13.74 1.79 2.88
N GLN A 439 -12.96 2.62 2.20
CA GLN A 439 -12.31 3.78 2.80
C GLN A 439 -13.30 4.92 3.08
N SER A 440 -14.20 5.23 2.14
CA SER A 440 -15.26 6.22 2.39
C SER A 440 -16.30 5.69 3.39
N CYS A 441 -16.73 4.43 3.27
CA CYS A 441 -17.67 3.82 4.22
C CYS A 441 -17.13 3.79 5.65
N LEU A 442 -15.84 3.45 5.87
CA LEU A 442 -15.22 3.54 7.19
C LEU A 442 -15.17 4.98 7.70
N ASN A 443 -14.80 5.95 6.85
CA ASN A 443 -14.77 7.37 7.23
C ASN A 443 -16.15 7.90 7.65
N ILE A 444 -17.22 7.51 6.96
CA ILE A 444 -18.62 7.81 7.32
C ILE A 444 -18.97 7.12 8.65
N PHE A 445 -18.66 5.83 8.79
CA PHE A 445 -18.95 5.03 9.98
C PHE A 445 -18.29 5.56 11.26
N VAL A 446 -17.15 6.26 11.17
CA VAL A 446 -16.44 6.88 12.31
C VAL A 446 -16.56 8.41 12.38
N ASN A 447 -17.43 9.02 11.55
CA ASN A 447 -17.63 10.47 11.48
C ASN A 447 -18.33 11.01 12.75
N ASP A 448 -19.23 10.21 13.32
CA ASP A 448 -19.95 10.49 14.55
C ASP A 448 -19.11 10.34 15.83
N LEU A 449 -17.96 9.64 15.81
CA LEU A 449 -17.10 9.45 17.00
C LEU A 449 -16.66 10.74 17.71
N ASP A 450 -16.76 11.92 17.09
CA ASP A 450 -16.47 13.20 17.75
C ASP A 450 -17.70 13.80 18.48
N ALA A 451 -18.86 13.13 18.46
CA ALA A 451 -20.06 13.59 19.16
C ALA A 451 -19.98 13.25 20.66
N GLY A 452 -20.33 14.20 21.53
CA GLY A 452 -20.24 14.03 22.98
C GLY A 452 -18.81 14.01 23.54
N ILE A 453 -17.78 14.23 22.72
CA ILE A 453 -16.37 14.26 23.16
C ILE A 453 -15.87 15.70 23.19
N GLU A 454 -15.67 16.22 24.41
CA GLU A 454 -15.15 17.58 24.65
C GLU A 454 -13.62 17.68 24.47
N CYS A 455 -12.91 16.55 24.41
CA CYS A 455 -11.45 16.52 24.31
C CYS A 455 -10.94 16.55 22.85
N THR A 456 -9.65 16.79 22.65
CA THR A 456 -9.06 16.87 21.30
C THR A 456 -8.86 15.48 20.68
N LEU A 457 -9.76 15.12 19.76
CA LEU A 457 -9.71 13.88 18.99
C LEU A 457 -9.03 14.08 17.61
N SER A 458 -8.19 13.12 17.20
CA SER A 458 -7.46 13.14 15.92
C SER A 458 -7.38 11.74 15.30
N LYS A 459 -8.05 11.53 14.15
CA LYS A 459 -8.20 10.22 13.48
C LYS A 459 -7.39 10.13 12.19
N PHE A 460 -6.81 8.97 11.92
CA PHE A 460 -6.25 8.64 10.61
C PHE A 460 -6.71 7.24 10.18
N ALA A 461 -7.85 7.18 9.48
CA ALA A 461 -8.57 5.93 9.19
C ALA A 461 -9.06 5.27 10.49
N ASP A 462 -8.69 4.01 10.72
CA ASP A 462 -8.87 3.23 11.93
C ASP A 462 -7.86 3.58 13.05
N ASP A 463 -6.64 4.05 12.70
CA ASP A 463 -5.64 4.50 13.68
C ASP A 463 -6.11 5.79 14.40
N THR A 464 -6.40 5.73 15.70
CA THR A 464 -6.61 6.91 16.56
C THR A 464 -5.41 7.10 17.49
N LYS A 465 -4.73 8.24 17.38
CA LYS A 465 -3.32 8.39 17.78
C LYS A 465 -3.10 8.82 19.24
N LEU A 466 -1.84 8.89 19.73
CA LEU A 466 -1.00 7.93 20.59
C LEU A 466 0.51 5.48 19.68
N GLY A 467 1.89 5.33 19.50
CA GLY A 467 2.70 4.27 18.86
C GLY A 467 4.15 4.79 18.63
N ALA A 468 5.06 3.96 18.09
CA ALA A 468 6.49 4.28 17.91
C ALA A 468 7.15 3.62 16.66
N ASN A 469 8.49 3.68 16.54
CA ASN A 469 9.26 3.50 15.28
C ASN A 469 10.19 2.25 15.24
N GLY A 470 10.66 1.82 14.05
CA GLY A 470 11.56 0.64 13.94
C GLY A 470 12.30 0.32 12.63
N ILE A 471 12.48 1.26 11.68
CA ILE A 471 12.84 0.90 10.28
C ILE A 471 14.35 0.74 9.98
N LEU A 472 15.24 1.42 10.70
CA LEU A 472 16.68 1.55 10.34
C LEU A 472 17.43 0.22 10.18
N ALA A 473 17.12 -0.78 11.01
CA ALA A 473 17.85 -2.06 11.04
C ALA A 473 17.76 -2.87 9.73
N CYS A 474 16.70 -2.66 8.92
CA CYS A 474 16.46 -3.47 7.73
C CYS A 474 17.46 -3.26 6.59
N ILE A 475 18.15 -2.10 6.54
CA ILE A 475 19.04 -1.73 5.43
C ILE A 475 20.47 -2.25 5.66
N LYS A 476 20.99 -2.16 6.89
CA LYS A 476 22.32 -2.67 7.27
C LYS A 476 22.51 -4.15 6.89
N ASN A 477 21.45 -4.94 6.97
CA ASN A 477 21.46 -6.39 6.81
C ASN A 477 21.02 -6.86 5.41
N GLY A 478 20.74 -5.95 4.45
CA GLY A 478 20.04 -6.28 3.20
C GLY A 478 20.83 -6.14 1.89
N VAL A 479 21.96 -5.43 1.88
CA VAL A 479 22.66 -5.00 0.65
C VAL A 479 24.12 -5.48 0.68
N ALA A 480 24.64 -5.99 -0.44
CA ALA A 480 26.00 -6.54 -0.52
C ALA A 480 27.05 -5.48 -0.91
N SER A 481 26.68 -4.49 -1.72
CA SER A 481 27.54 -3.36 -2.08
C SER A 481 27.46 -2.21 -1.08
N ARG A 482 28.63 -1.76 -0.61
CA ARG A 482 28.82 -0.62 0.31
C ARG A 482 29.44 0.62 -0.38
N GLY A 483 29.27 0.74 -1.70
CA GLY A 483 29.76 1.91 -2.45
C GLY A 483 28.90 3.16 -2.19
N ARG A 484 29.55 4.34 -2.18
CA ARG A 484 28.89 5.66 -2.13
C ARG A 484 27.64 5.75 -3.02
N ALA A 485 27.77 5.32 -4.28
CA ALA A 485 26.70 5.39 -5.29
C ALA A 485 25.49 4.47 -5.00
N VAL A 486 25.63 3.51 -4.07
CA VAL A 486 24.55 2.60 -3.65
C VAL A 486 23.95 3.07 -2.32
N ILE A 487 24.78 3.46 -1.36
CA ILE A 487 24.34 3.87 -0.02
C ILE A 487 23.61 5.21 -0.03
N VAL A 488 24.07 6.21 -0.78
CA VAL A 488 23.46 7.56 -0.76
C VAL A 488 22.01 7.56 -1.29
N PRO A 489 21.66 6.92 -2.42
CA PRO A 489 20.26 6.79 -2.84
C PRO A 489 19.39 6.04 -1.82
N LEU A 490 19.88 4.91 -1.28
CA LEU A 490 19.16 4.11 -0.29
C LEU A 490 18.85 4.89 0.99
N TYR A 491 19.86 5.56 1.56
CA TYR A 491 19.67 6.46 2.70
C TYR A 491 18.64 7.55 2.37
N SER A 492 18.79 8.21 1.22
CA SER A 492 17.92 9.32 0.81
C SER A 492 16.46 8.94 0.56
N ALA A 493 16.19 7.70 0.15
CA ALA A 493 14.85 7.26 -0.27
C ALA A 493 14.13 6.33 0.73
N LEU A 494 14.85 5.74 1.70
CA LEU A 494 14.33 4.72 2.63
C LEU A 494 14.70 4.96 4.11
N VAL A 495 15.76 5.70 4.42
CA VAL A 495 16.03 6.13 5.81
C VAL A 495 15.51 7.55 5.99
N ARG A 496 16.14 8.53 5.31
CA ARG A 496 15.91 9.98 5.39
C ARG A 496 14.43 10.40 5.39
N PRO A 497 13.50 9.77 4.63
CA PRO A 497 12.10 10.16 4.71
C PRO A 497 11.49 9.96 6.10
N HIS A 498 12.05 9.13 7.00
CA HIS A 498 11.54 8.92 8.35
C HIS A 498 11.97 10.01 9.37
N PRO A 499 13.26 10.39 9.51
CA PRO A 499 13.66 11.55 10.31
C PRO A 499 13.36 12.91 9.63
N GLU A 500 12.89 12.94 8.38
CA GLU A 500 12.23 14.11 7.79
C GLU A 500 10.69 14.05 7.91
N CYS A 501 10.10 12.87 8.17
CA CYS A 501 8.64 12.73 8.33
C CYS A 501 8.21 13.44 9.62
N CYS A 502 7.22 14.33 9.49
CA CYS A 502 6.63 15.04 10.63
C CYS A 502 7.63 15.82 11.47
N VAL A 503 8.77 16.24 10.91
CA VAL A 503 9.76 17.10 11.57
C VAL A 503 9.11 18.32 12.24
N GLN A 504 8.09 18.89 11.61
CA GLN A 504 7.24 19.96 12.15
C GLN A 504 6.74 19.61 13.57
N CYS A 505 6.31 18.37 13.78
CA CYS A 505 5.69 17.90 15.02
C CYS A 505 6.69 17.59 16.14
N TRP A 506 7.91 17.12 15.83
CA TRP A 506 8.79 16.48 16.82
C TRP A 506 10.26 16.93 16.82
N ALA A 507 10.68 17.86 15.94
CA ALA A 507 12.09 18.25 15.82
C ALA A 507 12.72 18.62 17.20
N PRO A 508 13.83 17.96 17.60
CA PRO A 508 14.44 18.21 18.89
C PRO A 508 15.12 19.58 18.93
N HIS A 509 14.99 20.24 20.07
CA HIS A 509 15.76 21.42 20.46
C HIS A 509 16.92 21.08 21.43
N SER A 510 16.91 19.88 22.02
CA SER A 510 18.02 19.40 22.87
C SER A 510 19.21 18.96 22.00
N GLN A 511 20.40 19.44 22.33
CA GLN A 511 21.65 19.07 21.64
C GLN A 511 21.86 17.54 21.64
N ARG A 512 21.51 16.85 22.73
CA ARG A 512 21.62 15.39 22.87
C ARG A 512 20.76 14.64 21.86
N ASP A 513 19.54 15.10 21.62
CA ASP A 513 18.60 14.46 20.70
C ASP A 513 18.89 14.84 19.25
N ILE A 514 19.31 16.09 18.99
CA ILE A 514 19.89 16.52 17.71
C ILE A 514 21.06 15.61 17.34
N GLU A 515 22.04 15.44 18.24
CA GLU A 515 23.18 14.55 18.01
C GLU A 515 22.78 13.08 17.83
N GLY A 516 21.70 12.64 18.49
CA GLY A 516 21.10 11.33 18.31
C GLY A 516 20.52 11.11 16.90
N LEU A 517 19.89 12.13 16.33
CA LEU A 517 19.44 12.13 14.92
C LEU A 517 20.61 12.19 13.95
N GLU A 518 21.53 13.14 14.14
CA GLU A 518 22.69 13.24 13.26
C GLU A 518 23.52 11.95 13.33
N ARG A 519 23.58 11.25 14.49
CA ARG A 519 24.18 9.90 14.61
C ARG A 519 23.53 8.85 13.69
N VAL A 520 22.26 8.99 13.30
CA VAL A 520 21.64 8.14 12.26
C VAL A 520 22.15 8.50 10.86
N GLN A 521 22.36 9.78 10.56
CA GLN A 521 22.99 10.19 9.29
C GLN A 521 24.46 9.75 9.24
N ARG A 522 25.23 9.98 10.31
CA ARG A 522 26.65 9.61 10.45
C ARG A 522 26.86 8.11 10.24
N ARG A 523 26.09 7.28 10.97
CA ARG A 523 26.04 5.81 10.78
C ARG A 523 25.64 5.37 9.38
N ALA A 524 24.88 6.18 8.62
CA ALA A 524 24.56 5.89 7.24
C ALA A 524 25.67 6.31 6.27
N THR A 525 26.37 7.43 6.53
CA THR A 525 27.55 7.85 5.74
C THR A 525 28.75 6.95 5.97
N GLU A 526 28.91 6.39 7.18
CA GLU A 526 29.91 5.38 7.56
C GLU A 526 29.78 4.05 6.82
N LEU A 527 28.59 3.75 6.24
CA LEU A 527 28.42 2.57 5.38
C LEU A 527 29.08 2.72 4.00
N GLY A 528 29.58 3.92 3.65
CA GLY A 528 30.29 4.16 2.39
C GLY A 528 31.77 3.78 2.49
N LYS A 529 32.20 2.73 1.75
CA LYS A 529 33.60 2.27 1.72
C LYS A 529 34.55 3.45 1.44
N GLY A 530 35.53 3.65 2.32
CA GLY A 530 36.53 4.72 2.21
C GLY A 530 36.11 6.08 2.78
N LEU A 531 34.92 6.18 3.39
CA LEU A 531 34.49 7.34 4.20
C LEU A 531 34.56 7.06 5.71
N GLU A 532 35.10 5.90 6.08
CA GLU A 532 35.11 5.35 7.45
C GLU A 532 35.94 6.21 8.42
N HIS A 533 36.97 6.92 7.93
CA HIS A 533 37.90 7.73 8.75
C HIS A 533 37.77 9.26 8.55
N LYS A 534 36.81 9.73 7.73
CA LYS A 534 36.63 11.18 7.47
C LYS A 534 35.75 11.87 8.49
N ALA A 535 35.96 13.17 8.72
CA ALA A 535 35.16 13.97 9.65
C ALA A 535 33.74 14.22 9.12
N ASP A 536 32.75 14.36 10.02
CA ASP A 536 31.33 14.44 9.66
C ASP A 536 30.99 15.49 8.60
N GLY A 537 31.53 16.72 8.75
CA GLY A 537 31.33 17.79 7.78
C GLY A 537 31.95 17.51 6.41
N GLU A 538 33.08 16.81 6.35
CA GLU A 538 33.72 16.38 5.10
C GLU A 538 32.91 15.30 4.42
N ARG A 539 32.41 14.30 5.17
CA ARG A 539 31.56 13.24 4.64
C ARG A 539 30.29 13.82 4.02
N LEU A 540 29.68 14.82 4.65
CA LEU A 540 28.51 15.51 4.12
C LEU A 540 28.82 16.34 2.85
N ARG A 541 29.93 17.10 2.84
CA ARG A 541 30.39 17.84 1.65
C ARG A 541 30.71 16.90 0.49
N ASP A 542 31.59 15.92 0.71
CA ASP A 542 31.97 14.90 -0.28
C ASP A 542 30.74 14.30 -0.94
N LEU A 543 29.76 13.86 -0.13
CA LEU A 543 28.57 13.16 -0.59
C LEU A 543 27.51 14.07 -1.25
N GLY A 544 27.68 15.40 -1.20
CA GLY A 544 26.71 16.37 -1.70
C GLY A 544 25.42 16.42 -0.86
N LEU A 545 25.54 16.27 0.46
CA LEU A 545 24.41 16.16 1.39
C LEU A 545 24.41 17.27 2.44
N PHE A 546 23.26 17.89 2.65
CA PHE A 546 22.99 18.66 3.86
C PHE A 546 22.93 17.74 5.10
N SER A 547 23.22 18.30 6.29
CA SER A 547 22.87 17.69 7.57
C SER A 547 21.35 17.50 7.69
N LEU A 548 20.89 16.57 8.55
CA LEU A 548 19.47 16.43 8.80
C LEU A 548 18.93 17.73 9.37
N GLU A 549 19.69 18.46 10.18
CA GLU A 549 19.32 19.80 10.68
C GLU A 549 18.96 20.82 9.58
N LYS A 550 19.84 21.06 8.58
CA LYS A 550 19.52 21.96 7.46
C LYS A 550 18.31 21.45 6.66
N ARG A 551 18.12 20.13 6.58
CA ARG A 551 16.92 19.50 5.97
C ARG A 551 15.65 19.67 6.82
N ARG A 552 15.75 19.65 8.15
CA ARG A 552 14.65 19.91 9.09
C ARG A 552 14.12 21.32 8.88
N LEU A 553 15.01 22.32 8.91
CA LEU A 553 14.68 23.72 8.65
C LEU A 553 14.06 23.93 7.25
N ARG A 554 14.62 23.29 6.21
CA ARG A 554 14.03 23.30 4.85
C ARG A 554 12.60 22.76 4.83
N GLY A 555 12.33 21.71 5.59
CA GLY A 555 11.01 21.09 5.71
C GLY A 555 9.99 21.98 6.40
N ASP A 556 10.40 22.67 7.47
CA ASP A 556 9.55 23.63 8.18
C ASP A 556 9.19 24.83 7.29
N LEU A 557 10.18 25.47 6.63
CA LEU A 557 9.94 26.63 5.75
C LEU A 557 9.07 26.28 4.53
N ILE A 558 9.19 25.07 3.98
CA ILE A 558 8.32 24.56 2.91
C ILE A 558 6.90 24.28 3.41
N ALA A 559 6.72 23.77 4.63
CA ALA A 559 5.39 23.58 5.20
C ALA A 559 4.69 24.93 5.39
N LEU A 560 5.40 25.93 5.93
CA LEU A 560 4.86 27.28 6.13
C LEU A 560 4.47 27.97 4.81
N TYR A 561 5.31 27.91 3.78
CA TYR A 561 4.99 28.48 2.46
C TYR A 561 3.65 27.93 1.93
N ASN A 562 3.42 26.61 2.07
CA ASN A 562 2.18 25.98 1.65
C ASN A 562 0.97 26.37 2.52
N CYS A 563 1.15 26.56 3.83
CA CYS A 563 0.08 27.06 4.70
C CYS A 563 -0.37 28.48 4.31
N LEU A 564 0.58 29.39 4.07
CA LEU A 564 0.30 30.79 3.72
C LEU A 564 -0.33 30.90 2.32
N LYS A 565 0.20 30.20 1.31
CA LYS A 565 -0.40 30.16 -0.04
C LYS A 565 -1.71 29.38 -0.09
N GLY A 566 -1.98 28.51 0.89
CA GLY A 566 -3.20 27.71 1.01
C GLY A 566 -4.35 28.37 1.77
N GLY A 567 -4.28 29.69 2.05
CA GLY A 567 -5.35 30.43 2.73
C GLY A 567 -5.35 30.32 4.26
N GLY A 568 -4.23 29.92 4.88
CA GLY A 568 -4.07 29.93 6.33
C GLY A 568 -4.12 31.36 6.90
N ARG A 569 -5.16 31.67 7.69
CA ARG A 569 -5.30 32.94 8.40
C ARG A 569 -4.39 32.98 9.64
N GLU A 570 -3.27 33.68 9.55
CA GLU A 570 -2.55 34.26 10.70
C GLU A 570 -2.22 35.72 10.42
N VAL A 571 -2.07 36.52 11.47
CA VAL A 571 -2.04 38.00 11.38
C VAL A 571 -0.69 38.49 10.85
N THR A 572 -0.70 39.01 9.63
CA THR A 572 0.39 39.80 9.05
C THR A 572 0.50 41.16 9.74
N SER A 573 1.72 41.65 9.99
CA SER A 573 1.93 43.00 10.55
C SER A 573 2.25 44.02 9.46
N ASP A 574 1.62 45.20 9.49
CA ASP A 574 1.69 46.25 8.45
C ASP A 574 3.04 47.00 8.38
N ARG A 575 4.12 46.45 8.94
CA ARG A 575 5.43 47.12 8.99
C ARG A 575 6.25 46.86 7.72
N THR A 576 6.03 47.75 6.75
CA THR A 576 6.55 47.78 5.36
C THR A 576 8.08 47.76 5.15
N ARG A 577 8.91 47.68 6.21
CA ARG A 577 10.38 47.53 6.06
C ARG A 577 10.81 46.05 6.16
N GLY A 578 10.88 45.38 5.00
CA GLY A 578 11.41 44.04 4.84
C GLY A 578 10.78 43.25 3.69
N ASN A 579 10.77 41.93 3.82
CA ASN A 579 9.97 40.99 3.02
C ASN A 579 8.46 41.17 3.30
N GLY A 580 7.61 41.09 2.28
CA GLY A 580 6.20 41.52 2.35
C GLY A 580 5.24 40.66 3.19
N LEU A 581 5.71 39.55 3.80
CA LEU A 581 4.89 38.62 4.59
C LEU A 581 5.60 38.24 5.89
N LYS A 582 5.73 39.18 6.83
CA LYS A 582 6.26 38.92 8.18
C LYS A 582 5.19 38.40 9.12
N LEU A 583 5.54 37.36 9.88
CA LEU A 583 4.68 36.73 10.89
C LEU A 583 5.06 37.21 12.30
N HIS A 584 4.07 37.34 13.18
CA HIS A 584 4.27 37.74 14.57
C HIS A 584 4.69 36.54 15.44
N GLN A 585 5.88 36.60 16.06
CA GLN A 585 6.34 35.55 16.97
C GLN A 585 5.83 35.79 18.40
N GLY A 586 5.17 34.79 18.99
CA GLY A 586 4.68 34.89 20.38
C GLY A 586 5.78 34.78 21.45
N ARG A 587 5.40 35.07 22.69
CA ARG A 587 6.19 34.76 23.90
C ARG A 587 5.51 33.61 24.63
N PHE A 588 6.29 32.61 25.04
CA PHE A 588 5.80 31.35 25.61
C PHE A 588 6.62 30.99 26.86
N ARG A 589 6.04 30.20 27.77
CA ARG A 589 6.65 29.87 29.06
C ARG A 589 7.61 28.69 28.98
N LEU A 590 7.33 27.74 28.10
CA LEU A 590 8.01 26.45 27.99
C LEU A 590 8.67 26.29 26.62
N ASP A 591 9.89 25.75 26.63
CA ASP A 591 10.67 25.45 25.43
C ASP A 591 9.92 24.52 24.44
N ILE A 592 9.03 23.65 24.94
CA ILE A 592 8.20 22.77 24.10
C ILE A 592 7.26 23.54 23.15
N ARG A 593 6.77 24.73 23.53
CA ARG A 593 5.92 25.58 22.68
C ARG A 593 6.77 26.57 21.88
N LYS A 594 7.73 27.22 22.52
CA LYS A 594 8.72 28.12 21.90
C LYS A 594 9.49 27.47 20.73
N PHE A 595 9.76 26.16 20.80
CA PHE A 595 10.37 25.38 19.73
C PHE A 595 9.39 24.50 18.94
N TYR A 596 8.08 24.66 19.14
CA TYR A 596 7.08 24.03 18.27
C TYR A 596 7.12 24.63 16.86
N PHE A 597 6.62 23.89 15.85
CA PHE A 597 6.72 24.29 14.44
C PHE A 597 6.22 25.71 14.16
N THR A 598 5.04 26.06 14.66
CA THR A 598 4.43 27.39 14.45
C THR A 598 5.34 28.52 14.93
N GLU A 599 6.00 28.35 16.08
CA GLU A 599 6.79 29.42 16.71
C GLU A 599 8.23 29.46 16.21
N ARG A 600 8.88 28.29 16.06
CA ARG A 600 10.30 28.24 15.65
C ARG A 600 10.51 28.70 14.21
N VAL A 601 9.57 28.39 13.32
CA VAL A 601 9.71 28.69 11.89
C VAL A 601 9.74 30.19 11.61
N ILE A 602 9.03 30.99 12.42
CA ILE A 602 8.88 32.45 12.25
C ILE A 602 10.24 33.16 12.28
N LYS A 603 11.13 32.81 13.21
CA LYS A 603 12.50 33.37 13.32
C LYS A 603 13.31 33.19 12.03
N HIS A 604 13.08 32.10 11.29
CA HIS A 604 13.77 31.80 10.05
C HIS A 604 13.04 32.37 8.82
N TRP A 605 11.71 32.30 8.79
CA TRP A 605 10.88 32.86 7.72
C TRP A 605 11.04 34.38 7.60
N ASN A 606 10.98 35.10 8.72
CA ASN A 606 11.19 36.55 8.77
C ASN A 606 12.63 36.98 8.39
N ARG A 607 13.57 36.04 8.27
CA ARG A 607 14.95 36.24 7.78
C ARG A 607 15.15 35.85 6.30
N LEU A 608 14.16 35.27 5.62
CA LEU A 608 14.29 34.94 4.20
C LEU A 608 14.30 36.20 3.33
N PRO A 609 15.08 36.23 2.23
CA PRO A 609 15.05 37.31 1.26
C PRO A 609 13.66 37.47 0.64
N ARG A 610 13.35 38.68 0.16
CA ARG A 610 12.02 39.04 -0.37
C ARG A 610 11.63 38.15 -1.55
N GLU A 611 12.60 37.88 -2.41
CA GLU A 611 12.55 37.02 -3.59
C GLU A 611 12.26 35.55 -3.22
N GLY A 612 12.68 35.12 -2.03
CA GLY A 612 12.28 33.85 -1.45
C GLY A 612 10.80 33.87 -1.09
N VAL A 613 10.42 34.76 -0.16
CA VAL A 613 9.06 34.86 0.40
C VAL A 613 7.97 35.07 -0.65
N GLU A 614 8.21 35.95 -1.63
CA GLU A 614 7.24 36.32 -2.68
C GLU A 614 7.28 35.35 -3.89
N SER A 615 7.94 34.19 -3.78
CA SER A 615 8.01 33.19 -4.85
C SER A 615 6.63 32.82 -5.42
N PRO A 616 6.46 32.79 -6.76
CA PRO A 616 5.17 32.54 -7.40
C PRO A 616 4.74 31.07 -7.36
N SER A 617 5.68 30.14 -7.22
CA SER A 617 5.40 28.70 -7.11
C SER A 617 6.29 28.01 -6.09
N LEU A 618 5.81 26.86 -5.61
CA LEU A 618 6.54 26.00 -4.67
C LEU A 618 7.86 25.46 -5.27
N GLU A 619 7.97 25.31 -6.59
CA GLU A 619 9.22 24.92 -7.26
C GLU A 619 10.28 26.02 -7.17
N VAL A 620 9.91 27.26 -7.50
CA VAL A 620 10.81 28.43 -7.39
C VAL A 620 11.23 28.66 -5.94
N PHE A 621 10.30 28.50 -4.99
CA PHE A 621 10.59 28.61 -3.55
C PHE A 621 11.64 27.58 -3.09
N LYS A 622 11.50 26.31 -3.51
CA LYS A 622 12.46 25.24 -3.17
C LYS A 622 13.88 25.57 -3.66
N GLY A 623 14.01 26.06 -4.89
CA GLY A 623 15.30 26.39 -5.50
C GLY A 623 16.04 27.49 -4.72
N ARG A 624 15.38 28.65 -4.55
CA ARG A 624 15.92 29.79 -3.79
C ARG A 624 16.25 29.42 -2.35
N LEU A 625 15.44 28.56 -1.72
CA LEU A 625 15.69 28.08 -0.37
C LEU A 625 16.94 27.16 -0.28
N ASP A 626 17.21 26.34 -1.29
CA ASP A 626 18.43 25.50 -1.33
C ASP A 626 19.71 26.29 -1.61
N GLU A 627 19.62 27.53 -2.08
CA GLU A 627 20.74 28.49 -2.17
C GLU A 627 21.01 29.13 -0.81
N VAL A 628 19.99 29.76 -0.20
CA VAL A 628 20.09 30.35 1.15
C VAL A 628 20.59 29.33 2.19
N LEU A 629 20.16 28.06 2.11
CA LEU A 629 20.61 27.01 3.02
C LEU A 629 22.02 26.47 2.73
N ARG A 630 22.62 26.73 1.57
CA ARG A 630 24.06 26.48 1.35
C ARG A 630 24.87 27.51 2.13
N ASP A 631 24.58 28.79 1.91
CA ASP A 631 25.43 29.91 2.35
C ASP A 631 25.28 30.26 3.83
N MET A 632 24.22 29.77 4.50
CA MET A 632 24.10 29.81 5.96
C MET A 632 25.24 29.03 6.66
N VAL A 633 26.29 29.73 7.05
CA VAL A 633 27.28 29.30 8.06
C VAL A 633 26.67 29.50 9.45
N TRP A 634 26.79 28.51 10.33
CA TRP A 634 26.28 28.59 11.70
C TRP A 634 27.12 29.52 12.57
N TRP A 635 26.53 30.62 13.01
CA TRP A 635 26.93 31.31 14.23
C TRP A 635 26.12 30.75 15.39
N TRP A 636 26.79 30.35 16.48
CA TRP A 636 26.13 29.80 17.66
C TRP A 636 25.44 30.91 18.47
N ALA A 637 24.11 30.94 18.42
CA ALA A 637 23.25 31.77 19.26
C ALA A 637 21.83 31.16 19.33
N TRP A 638 21.66 30.20 20.24
CA TRP A 638 20.36 29.61 20.60
C TRP A 638 19.62 30.50 21.61
#